data_AF-A0A136KK38-F1
#
_entry.id   AF-A0A136KK38-F1
#
_cell.length_a   1.000
_cell.length_b   1.000
_cell.length_c   1.000
_cell.angle_alpha   90.00
_cell.angle_beta   90.00
_cell.angle_gamma   90.00
#
_symmetry.space_group_name_H-M   'P 1'
#
loop_
_entity.id
_entity.type
_entity.pdbx_description
1 polymer ?
#
loop_
_entity_poly.entity_id
_entity_poly.type
_entity_poly.pdbx_seq_one_letter_code
_entity_poly.pdbx_strand_id
1 'polypeptide(L)'
;MRIRTFFFIVAGAILASWLVGCSQGGTGAGAGGGGGVAKKLTVAISIPSGDHGWTAGVNYWAEEVQKMYPDITWLYQKADNVEQQRTQVENMLAQKPDALVILCHESGPLDGIGKQAKDQGVYIVSVDRGFKDPAIADLFVEGDNVAFGRKSAEYVVGKLNGQGNLLVFEGATSTVNDDRVAGAMEVFGANPGIKILKRQQSNWNAEKAFNDAETILVEFAGQKIDAIWAQDDDMAEGIERALKEAGRTDLWMLGGAGKKTIVKRVMDGDPLYPADITYPPSMIATGIHLAVANLRDGQLDRIRPFMPRHVKIDVELIDLPTRRTTTSPTLRSSGGERVASNRSAPPSAGPWPTARGVGALGPRIMVALLLSAALLSGSPRQESLVYVGNSGPGLGKNIVFLAGDEEYRSEEGLPQLARILAFRHGFRCTVLFSQAKDGTIDPEVQDNQPGMEALDSADLCFLQLRFRRWPDSQMKRFDDYVRRGKPLVALRTSTHAFDFTGGPYERYGWRSTTWPGGFGRAILGETWVSHWGAHGKQATRGIPVGNHPVLNGVGAMFGPSDVYEAHPPADAKVLVRGQVLEGMSPTSPSSTARKTPSRGTEQAVNNPMMPVVWVREVEQGLGLRTWALTCTMGAAQDLLDDHLRRLLINSAYYALGLEVPAHADVSFVGEYAPSPFGFGGFKKGVRPSNLAWPKSLAILGMSPYIVGP
;
A
#
# COMPACT_ATOMS: atom_id res chain seq x y z
N MET A 1 -54.13 -64.81 7.89
CA MET A 1 -52.93 -65.68 8.05
C MET A 1 -51.73 -64.76 8.27
N ARG A 2 -50.89 -65.08 9.26
CA ARG A 2 -50.15 -64.14 10.12
C ARG A 2 -48.97 -63.39 9.46
N ILE A 3 -48.78 -62.17 9.99
CA ILE A 3 -47.75 -61.16 9.76
C ILE A 3 -46.34 -61.67 10.16
N ARG A 4 -45.32 -61.24 9.41
CA ARG A 4 -43.89 -61.55 9.62
C ARG A 4 -43.22 -60.58 10.60
N THR A 5 -42.35 -61.16 11.41
CA THR A 5 -41.65 -60.61 12.58
C THR A 5 -40.15 -60.44 12.27
N PHE A 6 -39.62 -59.26 12.62
CA PHE A 6 -38.35 -58.95 13.33
C PHE A 6 -37.04 -59.80 13.14
N PHE A 7 -35.96 -59.06 12.82
CA PHE A 7 -34.68 -58.87 13.57
C PHE A 7 -33.61 -59.97 13.83
N PHE A 8 -32.38 -59.43 14.05
CA PHE A 8 -31.14 -59.91 14.72
C PHE A 8 -29.99 -60.52 13.87
N ILE A 9 -28.86 -59.81 13.67
CA ILE A 9 -27.53 -59.74 14.38
C ILE A 9 -26.69 -61.06 14.40
N VAL A 10 -25.38 -60.89 14.09
CA VAL A 10 -24.15 -61.60 14.55
C VAL A 10 -23.55 -62.68 13.63
N ALA A 11 -22.28 -62.51 13.23
CA ALA A 11 -21.13 -63.41 13.53
C ALA A 11 -20.06 -63.45 12.43
N GLY A 12 -18.78 -63.41 12.83
CA GLY A 12 -17.63 -63.72 11.97
C GLY A 12 -16.28 -63.46 12.65
N ALA A 13 -15.92 -64.28 13.65
CA ALA A 13 -14.57 -64.44 14.22
C ALA A 13 -13.65 -65.17 13.21
N ILE A 14 -12.33 -65.44 13.33
CA ILE A 14 -11.38 -65.92 14.36
C ILE A 14 -9.97 -65.75 13.67
N LEU A 15 -8.83 -65.42 14.29
CA LEU A 15 -7.86 -66.33 14.93
C LEU A 15 -6.58 -65.57 15.36
N ALA A 16 -6.09 -65.89 16.55
CA ALA A 16 -4.85 -65.41 17.16
C ALA A 16 -3.68 -66.37 16.88
N SER A 17 -2.42 -65.89 16.96
CA SER A 17 -1.41 -66.40 17.92
C SER A 17 -0.03 -65.69 17.87
N TRP A 18 0.34 -65.11 19.03
CA TRP A 18 1.63 -65.14 19.74
C TRP A 18 2.98 -64.79 19.05
N LEU A 19 3.63 -63.72 19.54
CA LEU A 19 4.87 -63.83 20.35
C LEU A 19 5.22 -62.49 21.03
N VAL A 20 5.48 -62.57 22.33
CA VAL A 20 5.96 -61.49 23.21
C VAL A 20 7.49 -61.50 23.22
N GLY A 21 8.11 -60.32 23.18
CA GLY A 21 9.51 -60.09 23.54
C GLY A 21 9.72 -58.62 23.89
N CYS A 22 9.87 -58.32 25.18
CA CYS A 22 10.21 -56.98 25.69
C CYS A 22 11.72 -56.74 25.64
N SER A 23 12.18 -55.60 25.13
CA SER A 23 13.35 -54.89 25.68
C SER A 23 13.42 -53.42 25.25
N GLN A 24 13.54 -52.54 26.25
CA GLN A 24 14.24 -51.24 26.27
C GLN A 24 13.96 -50.15 25.22
N GLY A 25 13.41 -49.03 25.73
CA GLY A 25 14.00 -47.69 25.63
C GLY A 25 14.37 -47.14 24.25
N GLY A 26 13.50 -46.30 23.69
CA GLY A 26 13.83 -45.45 22.54
C GLY A 26 12.75 -44.42 22.28
N THR A 27 13.08 -43.15 22.53
CA THR A 27 12.30 -41.96 22.17
C THR A 27 12.03 -41.91 20.68
N GLY A 28 10.76 -41.89 20.29
CA GLY A 28 10.33 -41.72 18.90
C GLY A 28 8.87 -41.29 18.83
N ALA A 29 8.60 -40.01 19.09
CA ALA A 29 7.30 -39.42 18.79
C ALA A 29 7.19 -39.24 17.26
N GLY A 30 6.67 -40.27 16.60
CA GLY A 30 6.22 -40.18 15.22
C GLY A 30 4.99 -39.27 15.12
N ALA A 31 5.10 -38.20 14.34
CA ALA A 31 3.98 -37.38 13.94
C ALA A 31 3.08 -38.20 13.00
N GLY A 32 1.92 -38.65 13.52
CA GLY A 32 0.86 -39.24 12.73
C GLY A 32 0.14 -38.16 11.91
N GLY A 33 0.46 -38.06 10.62
CA GLY A 33 -0.31 -37.31 9.65
C GLY A 33 -1.64 -38.03 9.35
N GLY A 34 -2.73 -37.54 9.94
CA GLY A 34 -4.09 -37.88 9.54
C GLY A 34 -4.54 -36.94 8.43
N GLY A 35 -4.51 -37.42 7.18
CA GLY A 35 -5.18 -36.76 6.05
C GLY A 35 -6.71 -36.84 6.23
N GLY A 36 -7.29 -35.82 6.87
CA GLY A 36 -8.73 -35.59 6.86
C GLY A 36 -9.14 -34.87 5.58
N VAL A 37 -10.19 -35.36 4.91
CA VAL A 37 -10.87 -34.64 3.83
C VAL A 37 -11.25 -33.25 4.35
N ALA A 38 -10.80 -32.18 3.69
CA ALA A 38 -11.12 -30.81 4.08
C ALA A 38 -12.64 -30.64 4.16
N LYS A 39 -13.15 -30.19 5.32
CA LYS A 39 -14.58 -29.90 5.51
C LYS A 39 -15.00 -28.87 4.47
N LYS A 40 -16.00 -29.20 3.64
CA LYS A 40 -16.58 -28.24 2.70
C LYS A 40 -17.35 -27.18 3.49
N LEU A 41 -16.83 -25.95 3.52
CA LEU A 41 -17.42 -24.84 4.26
C LEU A 41 -18.70 -24.34 3.56
N THR A 42 -19.68 -23.92 4.36
CA THR A 42 -20.91 -23.29 3.88
C THR A 42 -20.98 -21.86 4.40
N VAL A 43 -21.09 -20.88 3.51
CA VAL A 43 -21.18 -19.45 3.87
C VAL A 43 -22.50 -18.88 3.37
N ALA A 44 -23.27 -18.30 4.30
CA ALA A 44 -24.48 -17.56 4.00
C ALA A 44 -24.16 -16.08 3.74
N ILE A 45 -24.76 -15.52 2.70
CA ILE A 45 -24.68 -14.09 2.36
C ILE A 45 -26.11 -13.56 2.29
N SER A 46 -26.44 -12.58 3.13
CA SER A 46 -27.74 -11.91 3.16
C SER A 46 -27.55 -10.40 3.03
N ILE A 47 -28.02 -9.82 1.93
CA ILE A 47 -27.87 -8.40 1.63
C ILE A 47 -29.16 -7.83 1.01
N PRO A 48 -29.37 -6.51 0.99
CA PRO A 48 -30.49 -5.91 0.28
C PRO A 48 -30.39 -6.09 -1.24
N SER A 49 -31.55 -6.12 -1.90
CA SER A 49 -31.64 -5.99 -3.35
C SER A 49 -31.12 -4.62 -3.81
N GLY A 50 -30.70 -4.54 -5.07
CA GLY A 50 -30.19 -3.30 -5.65
C GLY A 50 -31.34 -2.34 -5.95
N ASP A 51 -31.43 -1.26 -5.18
CA ASP A 51 -32.39 -0.17 -5.33
C ASP A 51 -31.76 1.15 -5.84
N HIS A 52 -30.43 1.28 -5.71
CA HIS A 52 -29.62 2.39 -6.24
C HIS A 52 -28.21 1.90 -6.61
N GLY A 53 -27.36 2.81 -7.12
CA GLY A 53 -26.07 2.44 -7.72
C GLY A 53 -25.13 1.70 -6.76
N TRP A 54 -25.13 2.09 -5.47
CA TRP A 54 -24.24 1.50 -4.48
C TRP A 54 -24.66 0.09 -4.08
N THR A 55 -25.94 -0.15 -3.75
CA THR A 55 -26.46 -1.50 -3.42
C THR A 55 -26.39 -2.46 -4.60
N ALA A 56 -26.58 -1.97 -5.83
CA ALA A 56 -26.31 -2.76 -7.03
C ALA A 56 -24.83 -3.17 -7.13
N GLY A 57 -23.90 -2.27 -6.78
CA GLY A 57 -22.48 -2.57 -6.69
C GLY A 57 -22.15 -3.61 -5.62
N VAL A 58 -22.80 -3.55 -4.44
CA VAL A 58 -22.64 -4.55 -3.37
C VAL A 58 -23.04 -5.94 -3.88
N ASN A 59 -24.18 -6.04 -4.56
CA ASN A 59 -24.65 -7.30 -5.15
C ASN A 59 -23.65 -7.86 -6.18
N TYR A 60 -23.11 -7.00 -7.05
CA TYR A 60 -22.09 -7.38 -8.02
C TYR A 60 -20.83 -7.92 -7.33
N TRP A 61 -20.29 -7.21 -6.36
CA TRP A 61 -19.06 -7.63 -5.66
C TRP A 61 -19.25 -8.89 -4.81
N ALA A 62 -20.43 -9.09 -4.22
CA ALA A 62 -20.78 -10.34 -3.56
C ALA A 62 -20.74 -11.52 -4.55
N GLU A 63 -21.24 -11.35 -5.77
CA GLU A 63 -21.23 -12.38 -6.82
C GLU A 63 -19.81 -12.62 -7.38
N GLU A 64 -19.01 -11.57 -7.60
CA GLU A 64 -17.64 -11.71 -8.09
C GLU A 64 -16.74 -12.44 -7.11
N VAL A 65 -16.82 -12.13 -5.81
CA VAL A 65 -15.94 -12.76 -4.81
C VAL A 65 -16.29 -14.24 -4.61
N GLN A 66 -17.56 -14.63 -4.74
CA GLN A 66 -17.98 -16.03 -4.68
C GLN A 66 -17.29 -16.87 -5.76
N LYS A 67 -17.08 -16.33 -6.96
CA LYS A 67 -16.39 -17.01 -8.07
C LYS A 67 -14.93 -17.32 -7.77
N MET A 68 -14.30 -16.57 -6.87
CA MET A 68 -12.90 -16.78 -6.44
C MET A 68 -12.75 -17.98 -5.50
N TYR A 69 -13.86 -18.53 -4.99
CA TYR A 69 -13.91 -19.57 -3.96
C TYR A 69 -14.81 -20.73 -4.38
N PRO A 70 -14.42 -21.51 -5.40
CA PRO A 70 -15.24 -22.58 -5.97
C PRO A 70 -15.45 -23.77 -5.02
N ASP A 71 -14.65 -23.87 -3.96
CA ASP A 71 -14.72 -24.91 -2.93
C ASP A 71 -15.71 -24.61 -1.79
N ILE A 72 -16.23 -23.38 -1.71
CA ILE A 72 -17.24 -22.97 -0.72
C ILE A 72 -18.65 -23.26 -1.23
N THR A 73 -19.52 -23.74 -0.35
CA THR A 73 -20.96 -23.81 -0.60
C THR A 73 -21.61 -22.47 -0.22
N TRP A 74 -22.27 -21.82 -1.16
CA TRP A 74 -22.85 -20.50 -0.95
C TRP A 74 -24.36 -20.57 -0.73
N LEU A 75 -24.85 -19.93 0.33
CA LEU A 75 -26.27 -19.62 0.54
C LEU A 75 -26.46 -18.12 0.35
N TYR A 76 -26.80 -17.69 -0.87
CA TYR A 76 -26.86 -16.27 -1.19
C TYR A 76 -28.29 -15.83 -1.48
N GLN A 77 -28.79 -14.85 -0.73
CA GLN A 77 -30.08 -14.21 -1.01
C GLN A 77 -30.01 -12.68 -0.90
N LYS A 78 -30.86 -12.06 -1.72
CA LYS A 78 -31.10 -10.62 -1.77
C LYS A 78 -32.51 -10.34 -1.26
N ALA A 79 -32.68 -9.30 -0.46
CA ALA A 79 -33.95 -8.95 0.18
C ALA A 79 -34.42 -7.54 -0.19
N ASP A 80 -35.69 -7.39 -0.50
CA ASP A 80 -36.34 -6.12 -0.83
C ASP A 80 -36.86 -5.39 0.42
N ASN A 81 -36.91 -6.06 1.59
CA ASN A 81 -37.34 -5.49 2.87
C ASN A 81 -36.84 -6.32 4.06
N VAL A 82 -37.02 -5.77 5.27
CA VAL A 82 -36.60 -6.36 6.56
C VAL A 82 -37.27 -7.72 6.82
N GLU A 83 -38.58 -7.84 6.61
CA GLU A 83 -39.34 -9.07 6.86
C GLU A 83 -38.86 -10.22 5.98
N GLN A 84 -38.64 -9.93 4.70
CA GLN A 84 -38.07 -10.87 3.75
C GLN A 84 -36.65 -11.26 4.17
N GLN A 85 -35.79 -10.29 4.50
CA GLN A 85 -34.42 -10.59 4.91
C GLN A 85 -34.38 -11.49 6.15
N ARG A 86 -35.22 -11.22 7.16
CA ARG A 86 -35.33 -12.06 8.36
C ARG A 86 -35.69 -13.50 8.01
N THR A 87 -36.71 -13.69 7.17
CA THR A 87 -37.18 -15.02 6.73
C THR A 87 -36.09 -15.75 5.93
N GLN A 88 -35.36 -15.04 5.07
CA GLN A 88 -34.26 -15.61 4.30
C GLN A 88 -33.11 -16.07 5.20
N VAL A 89 -32.72 -15.25 6.18
CA VAL A 89 -31.68 -15.62 7.16
C VAL A 89 -32.14 -16.82 7.99
N GLU A 90 -33.39 -16.86 8.45
CA GLU A 90 -33.94 -18.02 9.17
C GLU A 90 -33.84 -19.32 8.35
N ASN A 91 -34.20 -19.27 7.06
CA ASN A 91 -34.05 -20.40 6.15
C ASN A 91 -32.59 -20.79 5.86
N MET A 92 -31.67 -19.82 5.86
CA MET A 92 -30.23 -20.11 5.77
C MET A 92 -29.73 -20.80 7.03
N LEU A 93 -30.11 -20.32 8.22
CA LEU A 93 -29.70 -20.91 9.50
C LEU A 93 -30.17 -22.36 9.65
N ALA A 94 -31.33 -22.72 9.11
CA ALA A 94 -31.79 -24.12 9.07
C ALA A 94 -30.81 -25.06 8.34
N GLN A 95 -30.01 -24.53 7.41
CA GLN A 95 -28.97 -25.27 6.68
C GLN A 95 -27.62 -25.30 7.40
N LYS A 96 -27.53 -24.68 8.59
CA LYS A 96 -26.35 -24.67 9.48
C LYS A 96 -25.08 -24.17 8.79
N PRO A 97 -25.06 -22.93 8.25
CA PRO A 97 -23.87 -22.37 7.63
C PRO A 97 -22.76 -22.17 8.68
N ASP A 98 -21.51 -22.22 8.25
CA ASP A 98 -20.35 -21.95 9.10
C ASP A 98 -20.17 -20.44 9.35
N ALA A 99 -20.58 -19.60 8.40
CA ALA A 99 -20.61 -18.14 8.55
C ALA A 99 -21.86 -17.49 7.94
N LEU A 100 -22.20 -16.31 8.46
CA LEU A 100 -23.18 -15.39 7.93
C LEU A 100 -22.50 -14.05 7.66
N VAL A 101 -22.41 -13.67 6.38
CA VAL A 101 -22.06 -12.32 5.96
C VAL A 101 -23.35 -11.55 5.70
N ILE A 102 -23.56 -10.45 6.42
CA ILE A 102 -24.84 -9.73 6.41
C ILE A 102 -24.67 -8.22 6.30
N LEU A 103 -25.39 -7.63 5.34
CA LEU A 103 -25.68 -6.20 5.32
C LEU A 103 -27.14 -6.06 5.77
N CYS A 104 -27.37 -5.52 6.96
CA CYS A 104 -28.72 -5.39 7.50
C CYS A 104 -29.53 -4.39 6.66
N HIS A 105 -30.73 -4.77 6.22
CA HIS A 105 -31.64 -3.84 5.57
C HIS A 105 -31.87 -2.63 6.48
N GLU A 106 -32.08 -2.87 7.78
CA GLU A 106 -32.08 -1.87 8.85
C GLU A 106 -31.45 -2.43 10.13
N SER A 107 -30.78 -1.57 10.91
CA SER A 107 -30.20 -1.94 12.21
C SER A 107 -31.27 -2.07 13.29
N GLY A 108 -31.27 -3.18 14.04
CA GLY A 108 -32.22 -3.43 15.13
C GLY A 108 -33.26 -4.52 14.83
N PRO A 109 -34.10 -4.39 13.78
CA PRO A 109 -35.11 -5.40 13.45
C PRO A 109 -34.57 -6.81 13.13
N LEU A 110 -33.27 -6.91 12.82
CA LEU A 110 -32.57 -8.17 12.55
C LEU A 110 -31.76 -8.68 13.75
N ASP A 111 -31.70 -7.94 14.86
CA ASP A 111 -30.92 -8.34 16.05
C ASP A 111 -31.37 -9.69 16.61
N GLY A 112 -32.69 -9.97 16.59
CA GLY A 112 -33.24 -11.24 17.05
C GLY A 112 -32.71 -12.44 16.25
N ILE A 113 -32.75 -12.35 14.92
CA ILE A 113 -32.27 -13.43 14.04
C ILE A 113 -30.73 -13.52 14.05
N GLY A 114 -30.04 -12.39 14.22
CA GLY A 114 -28.59 -12.35 14.41
C GLY A 114 -28.14 -13.03 15.71
N LYS A 115 -28.84 -12.79 16.83
CA LYS A 115 -28.61 -13.52 18.10
C LYS A 115 -28.81 -15.01 17.95
N GLN A 116 -29.88 -15.42 17.27
CA GLN A 116 -30.13 -16.83 16.96
C GLN A 116 -29.00 -17.44 16.12
N ALA A 117 -28.48 -16.73 15.12
CA ALA A 117 -27.33 -17.19 14.34
C ALA A 117 -26.08 -17.38 15.23
N LYS A 118 -25.82 -16.40 16.10
CA LYS A 118 -24.69 -16.43 17.03
C LYS A 118 -24.79 -17.58 18.02
N ASP A 119 -25.96 -17.81 18.59
CA ASP A 119 -26.24 -18.89 19.54
C ASP A 119 -26.07 -20.28 18.90
N GLN A 120 -26.24 -20.38 17.58
CA GLN A 120 -25.93 -21.59 16.79
C GLN A 120 -24.43 -21.76 16.49
N GLY A 121 -23.58 -20.82 16.90
CA GLY A 121 -22.14 -20.85 16.67
C GLY A 121 -21.73 -20.39 15.27
N VAL A 122 -22.62 -19.76 14.51
CA VAL A 122 -22.31 -19.20 13.19
C VAL A 122 -21.36 -18.01 13.35
N TYR A 123 -20.29 -17.96 12.54
CA TYR A 123 -19.39 -16.81 12.51
C TYR A 123 -20.04 -15.64 11.75
N ILE A 124 -20.23 -14.50 12.41
CA ILE A 124 -21.02 -13.40 11.82
C ILE A 124 -20.13 -12.22 11.41
N VAL A 125 -20.17 -11.89 10.12
CA VAL A 125 -19.55 -10.67 9.56
C VAL A 125 -20.63 -9.71 9.12
N SER A 126 -20.79 -8.61 9.85
CA SER A 126 -21.66 -7.50 9.43
C SER A 126 -20.89 -6.57 8.49
N VAL A 127 -21.56 -6.08 7.45
CA VAL A 127 -21.00 -5.14 6.47
C VAL A 127 -21.89 -3.91 6.35
N ASP A 128 -21.29 -2.71 6.34
CA ASP A 128 -21.93 -1.39 6.21
C ASP A 128 -23.00 -1.09 7.27
N ARG A 129 -24.22 -1.63 7.11
CA ARG A 129 -25.26 -1.57 8.14
C ARG A 129 -25.24 -2.84 8.98
N GLY A 130 -24.79 -2.69 10.23
CA GLY A 130 -24.74 -3.77 11.22
C GLY A 130 -26.00 -3.89 12.08
N PHE A 131 -25.93 -4.82 13.03
CA PHE A 131 -26.90 -4.95 14.12
C PHE A 131 -26.84 -3.76 15.08
N LYS A 132 -27.93 -3.49 15.81
CA LYS A 132 -27.90 -2.42 16.83
C LYS A 132 -27.05 -2.82 18.03
N ASP A 133 -27.12 -4.09 18.44
CA ASP A 133 -26.21 -4.66 19.42
C ASP A 133 -24.92 -5.13 18.70
N PRO A 134 -23.78 -4.40 18.84
CA PRO A 134 -22.54 -4.73 18.16
C PRO A 134 -21.94 -6.06 18.65
N ALA A 135 -22.39 -6.58 19.80
CA ALA A 135 -21.96 -7.88 20.28
C ALA A 135 -22.51 -9.03 19.43
N ILE A 136 -23.51 -8.81 18.57
CA ILE A 136 -24.07 -9.87 17.72
C ILE A 136 -23.06 -10.29 16.65
N ALA A 137 -22.38 -9.33 16.02
CA ALA A 137 -21.37 -9.64 15.01
C ALA A 137 -20.03 -10.03 15.67
N ASP A 138 -19.30 -10.95 15.03
CA ASP A 138 -17.91 -11.23 15.39
C ASP A 138 -16.96 -10.19 14.79
N LEU A 139 -17.31 -9.70 13.60
CA LEU A 139 -16.59 -8.70 12.86
C LEU A 139 -17.60 -7.76 12.20
N PHE A 140 -17.39 -6.45 12.36
CA PHE A 140 -18.11 -5.41 11.64
C PHE A 140 -17.17 -4.69 10.69
N VAL A 141 -17.53 -4.62 9.41
CA VAL A 141 -16.77 -3.96 8.34
C VAL A 141 -17.60 -2.81 7.78
N GLU A 142 -17.17 -1.58 7.94
CA GLU A 142 -17.87 -0.40 7.41
C GLU A 142 -16.90 0.56 6.71
N GLY A 143 -17.40 1.49 5.91
CA GLY A 143 -16.62 2.64 5.47
C GLY A 143 -16.57 3.72 6.56
N ASP A 144 -15.51 4.51 6.60
CA ASP A 144 -15.40 5.63 7.54
C ASP A 144 -16.28 6.82 7.12
N ASN A 145 -17.53 6.79 7.59
CA ASN A 145 -18.53 7.80 7.28
C ASN A 145 -18.19 9.20 7.83
N VAL A 146 -17.51 9.29 8.98
CA VAL A 146 -17.05 10.59 9.52
C VAL A 146 -15.93 11.14 8.65
N ALA A 147 -14.97 10.32 8.25
CA ALA A 147 -13.91 10.73 7.33
C ALA A 147 -14.47 11.13 5.96
N PHE A 148 -15.55 10.49 5.49
CA PHE A 148 -16.20 10.84 4.22
C PHE A 148 -16.70 12.28 4.27
N GLY A 149 -17.43 12.62 5.34
CA GLY A 149 -17.92 13.97 5.58
C GLY A 149 -16.79 15.00 5.70
N ARG A 150 -15.78 14.66 6.52
CA ARG A 150 -14.66 15.55 6.81
C ARG A 150 -13.81 15.83 5.58
N LYS A 151 -13.30 14.79 4.89
CA LYS A 151 -12.40 14.95 3.73
C LYS A 151 -13.09 15.66 2.56
N SER A 152 -14.37 15.37 2.33
CA SER A 152 -15.15 16.05 1.28
C SER A 152 -15.40 17.53 1.61
N ALA A 153 -15.73 17.85 2.86
CA ALA A 153 -15.89 19.23 3.30
C ALA A 153 -14.57 20.02 3.29
N GLU A 154 -13.45 19.40 3.67
CA GLU A 154 -12.11 19.99 3.59
C GLU A 154 -11.75 20.38 2.16
N TYR A 155 -12.05 19.52 1.19
CA TYR A 155 -11.89 19.85 -0.22
C TYR A 155 -12.75 21.05 -0.63
N VAL A 156 -14.03 21.06 -0.24
CA VAL A 156 -14.95 22.15 -0.58
C VAL A 156 -14.45 23.49 -0.03
N VAL A 157 -14.08 23.53 1.25
CA VAL A 157 -13.48 24.71 1.89
C VAL A 157 -12.22 25.15 1.15
N GLY A 158 -11.32 24.21 0.84
CA GLY A 158 -10.06 24.50 0.17
C GLY A 158 -10.28 25.10 -1.23
N LYS A 159 -11.20 24.53 -2.02
CA LYS A 159 -11.51 25.01 -3.37
C LYS A 159 -12.18 26.38 -3.37
N LEU A 160 -12.98 26.68 -2.34
CA LEU A 160 -13.58 28.00 -2.11
C LEU A 160 -12.60 29.00 -1.47
N ASN A 161 -11.36 28.62 -1.18
CA ASN A 161 -10.40 29.44 -0.43
C ASN A 161 -10.98 29.95 0.91
N GLY A 162 -11.79 29.12 1.57
CA GLY A 162 -12.44 29.44 2.85
C GLY A 162 -13.62 30.42 2.76
N GLN A 163 -14.06 30.84 1.56
CA GLN A 163 -15.17 31.78 1.40
C GLN A 163 -16.14 31.38 0.29
N GLY A 164 -17.43 31.29 0.61
CA GLY A 164 -18.46 31.04 -0.40
C GLY A 164 -19.79 30.60 0.16
N ASN A 165 -20.82 30.65 -0.68
CA ASN A 165 -22.17 30.22 -0.38
C ASN A 165 -22.38 28.77 -0.86
N LEU A 166 -22.79 27.89 0.06
CA LEU A 166 -22.89 26.45 -0.15
C LEU A 166 -24.34 25.98 0.02
N LEU A 167 -24.80 25.10 -0.89
CA LEU A 167 -25.96 24.24 -0.64
C LEU A 167 -25.50 22.84 -0.22
N VAL A 168 -26.21 22.24 0.72
CA VAL A 168 -25.88 20.91 1.28
C VAL A 168 -27.07 19.97 1.04
N PHE A 169 -26.83 18.88 0.32
CA PHE A 169 -27.82 17.83 0.05
C PHE A 169 -27.41 16.54 0.77
N GLU A 170 -28.26 16.10 1.69
CA GLU A 170 -28.01 15.01 2.65
C GLU A 170 -28.77 13.73 2.30
N GLY A 171 -28.28 12.62 2.84
CA GLY A 171 -28.84 11.29 2.71
C GLY A 171 -30.09 11.02 3.53
N ALA A 172 -30.54 9.77 3.52
CA ALA A 172 -31.70 9.38 4.31
C ALA A 172 -31.36 9.28 5.81
N THR A 173 -32.35 9.51 6.67
CA THR A 173 -32.16 9.51 8.13
C THR A 173 -31.62 8.17 8.58
N SER A 174 -30.38 8.18 9.06
CA SER A 174 -29.62 6.98 9.40
C SER A 174 -28.33 7.38 10.11
N THR A 175 -27.71 6.43 10.82
CA THR A 175 -26.38 6.63 11.41
C THR A 175 -25.31 6.95 10.36
N VAL A 176 -25.41 6.37 9.16
CA VAL A 176 -24.53 6.66 8.02
C VAL A 176 -24.60 8.15 7.65
N ASN A 177 -25.82 8.69 7.53
CA ASN A 177 -25.99 10.11 7.24
C ASN A 177 -25.50 10.99 8.39
N ASP A 178 -25.85 10.63 9.63
CA ASP A 178 -25.49 11.41 10.81
C ASP A 178 -23.97 11.58 10.95
N ASP A 179 -23.20 10.51 10.73
CA ASP A 179 -21.73 10.53 10.79
C ASP A 179 -21.10 11.39 9.69
N ARG A 180 -21.57 11.25 8.45
CA ARG A 180 -21.10 12.06 7.32
C ARG A 180 -21.40 13.54 7.53
N VAL A 181 -22.61 13.84 7.98
CA VAL A 181 -23.03 15.21 8.26
C VAL A 181 -22.23 15.80 9.42
N ALA A 182 -22.00 15.04 10.50
CA ALA A 182 -21.20 15.48 11.62
C ALA A 182 -19.77 15.86 11.18
N GLY A 183 -19.10 14.99 10.41
CA GLY A 183 -17.77 15.27 9.88
C GLY A 183 -17.73 16.49 8.95
N ALA A 184 -18.73 16.66 8.09
CA ALA A 184 -18.80 17.81 7.18
C ALA A 184 -19.08 19.14 7.92
N MET A 185 -20.06 19.13 8.85
CA MET A 185 -20.45 20.31 9.61
C MET A 185 -19.35 20.76 10.58
N GLU A 186 -18.54 19.85 11.12
CA GLU A 186 -17.34 20.18 11.90
C GLU A 186 -16.40 21.09 11.07
N VAL A 187 -16.11 20.69 9.84
CA VAL A 187 -15.21 21.43 8.94
C VAL A 187 -15.82 22.75 8.50
N PHE A 188 -17.09 22.76 8.07
CA PHE A 188 -17.75 24.01 7.67
C PHE A 188 -17.89 24.98 8.84
N GLY A 189 -18.22 24.50 10.04
CA GLY A 189 -18.32 25.31 11.26
C GLY A 189 -16.99 25.95 11.68
N ALA A 190 -15.86 25.27 11.43
CA ALA A 190 -14.52 25.82 11.65
C ALA A 190 -14.12 26.91 10.63
N ASN A 191 -14.89 27.10 9.56
CA ASN A 191 -14.60 28.02 8.47
C ASN A 191 -15.72 29.06 8.30
N PRO A 192 -15.73 30.16 9.07
CA PRO A 192 -16.85 31.12 9.12
C PRO A 192 -17.09 31.89 7.81
N GLY A 193 -16.16 31.84 6.85
CA GLY A 193 -16.34 32.39 5.51
C GLY A 193 -17.20 31.50 4.60
N ILE A 194 -17.41 30.23 4.96
CA ILE A 194 -18.37 29.35 4.30
C ILE A 194 -19.75 29.57 4.89
N LYS A 195 -20.70 29.95 4.04
CA LYS A 195 -22.10 30.18 4.41
C LYS A 195 -22.96 29.08 3.83
N ILE A 196 -23.49 28.21 4.68
CA ILE A 196 -24.47 27.22 4.27
C ILE A 196 -25.82 27.93 4.10
N LEU A 197 -26.27 28.09 2.85
CA LEU A 197 -27.54 28.76 2.53
C LEU A 197 -28.74 27.88 2.87
N LYS A 198 -28.64 26.58 2.56
CA LYS A 198 -29.68 25.59 2.84
C LYS A 198 -29.04 24.22 3.05
N ARG A 199 -29.62 23.47 3.99
CA ARG A 199 -29.42 22.03 4.16
C ARG A 199 -30.72 21.34 3.82
N GLN A 200 -30.66 20.34 2.95
CA GLN A 200 -31.84 19.65 2.45
C GLN A 200 -31.60 18.16 2.46
N GLN A 201 -32.56 17.42 3.02
CA GLN A 201 -32.49 15.98 3.08
C GLN A 201 -33.14 15.37 1.85
N SER A 202 -32.35 14.78 0.96
CA SER A 202 -32.80 14.27 -0.35
C SER A 202 -32.68 12.75 -0.49
N ASN A 203 -32.35 12.05 0.60
CA ASN A 203 -32.57 10.61 0.78
C ASN A 203 -31.83 9.71 -0.23
N TRP A 204 -30.66 10.11 -0.71
CA TRP A 204 -29.90 9.38 -1.74
C TRP A 204 -30.72 9.10 -3.01
N ASN A 205 -31.70 9.95 -3.30
CA ASN A 205 -32.67 9.74 -4.36
C ASN A 205 -32.56 10.85 -5.41
N ALA A 206 -32.23 10.48 -6.64
CA ALA A 206 -32.05 11.42 -7.75
C ALA A 206 -33.29 12.28 -8.03
N GLU A 207 -34.49 11.69 -8.01
CA GLU A 207 -35.74 12.40 -8.30
C GLU A 207 -36.11 13.36 -7.18
N LYS A 208 -35.95 12.94 -5.92
CA LYS A 208 -36.16 13.82 -4.77
C LYS A 208 -35.16 14.98 -4.79
N ALA A 209 -33.88 14.69 -5.05
CA ALA A 209 -32.83 15.70 -5.13
C ALA A 209 -33.08 16.70 -6.27
N PHE A 210 -33.62 16.25 -7.40
CA PHE A 210 -34.07 17.11 -8.50
C PHE A 210 -35.18 18.08 -8.05
N ASN A 211 -36.29 17.57 -7.52
CA ASN A 211 -37.41 18.41 -7.07
C ASN A 211 -37.02 19.38 -5.93
N ASP A 212 -36.19 18.90 -5.00
CA ASP A 212 -35.63 19.70 -3.92
C ASP A 212 -34.73 20.83 -4.48
N ALA A 213 -33.88 20.51 -5.47
CA ALA A 213 -33.00 21.49 -6.10
C ALA A 213 -33.78 22.53 -6.91
N GLU A 214 -34.82 22.15 -7.66
CA GLU A 214 -35.70 23.12 -8.34
C GLU A 214 -36.29 24.12 -7.34
N THR A 215 -36.83 23.62 -6.23
CA THR A 215 -37.43 24.45 -5.17
C THR A 215 -36.41 25.40 -4.56
N ILE A 216 -35.22 24.90 -4.23
CA ILE A 216 -34.14 25.69 -3.62
C ILE A 216 -33.58 26.72 -4.60
N LEU A 217 -33.41 26.38 -5.88
CA LEU A 217 -32.91 27.31 -6.89
C LEU A 217 -33.88 28.48 -7.11
N VAL A 218 -35.19 28.25 -6.99
CA VAL A 218 -36.21 29.31 -6.98
C VAL A 218 -36.15 30.13 -5.67
N GLU A 219 -36.05 29.47 -4.51
CA GLU A 219 -35.94 30.13 -3.18
C GLU A 219 -34.75 31.10 -3.13
N PHE A 220 -33.62 30.71 -3.73
CA PHE A 220 -32.37 31.48 -3.76
C PHE A 220 -32.15 32.19 -5.11
N ALA A 221 -33.20 32.42 -5.90
CA ALA A 221 -33.11 33.13 -7.16
C ALA A 221 -32.48 34.53 -6.96
N GLY A 222 -31.44 34.85 -7.74
CA GLY A 222 -30.69 36.09 -7.63
C GLY A 222 -29.64 36.14 -6.51
N GLN A 223 -29.50 35.07 -5.70
CA GLN A 223 -28.38 34.92 -4.77
C GLN A 223 -27.24 34.13 -5.40
N LYS A 224 -26.00 34.51 -5.07
CA LYS A 224 -24.81 33.77 -5.51
C LYS A 224 -24.74 32.44 -4.76
N ILE A 225 -24.56 31.35 -5.49
CA ILE A 225 -24.27 30.02 -4.95
C ILE A 225 -22.94 29.63 -5.57
N ASP A 226 -21.93 29.36 -4.75
CA ASP A 226 -20.57 29.07 -5.24
C ASP A 226 -20.35 27.57 -5.43
N ALA A 227 -20.95 26.75 -4.55
CA ALA A 227 -20.80 25.31 -4.62
C ALA A 227 -22.01 24.55 -4.08
N ILE A 228 -22.07 23.26 -4.42
CA ILE A 228 -23.00 22.29 -3.82
C ILE A 228 -22.17 21.14 -3.23
N TRP A 229 -22.49 20.73 -2.01
CA TRP A 229 -22.02 19.48 -1.43
C TRP A 229 -23.17 18.47 -1.48
N ALA A 230 -23.06 17.47 -2.35
CA ALA A 230 -24.00 16.37 -2.45
C ALA A 230 -23.36 15.12 -1.86
N GLN A 231 -24.00 14.52 -0.84
CA GLN A 231 -23.45 13.36 -0.13
C GLN A 231 -23.40 12.07 -0.99
N ASP A 232 -24.00 12.08 -2.18
CA ASP A 232 -24.16 10.93 -3.06
C ASP A 232 -24.32 11.36 -4.54
N ASP A 233 -23.78 10.55 -5.44
CA ASP A 233 -23.75 10.81 -6.88
C ASP A 233 -25.08 10.65 -7.59
N ASP A 234 -25.99 9.80 -7.11
CA ASP A 234 -27.35 9.71 -7.67
C ASP A 234 -28.10 11.01 -7.36
N MET A 235 -27.93 11.57 -6.16
CA MET A 235 -28.44 12.91 -5.83
C MET A 235 -27.78 14.01 -6.68
N ALA A 236 -26.46 13.93 -6.86
CA ALA A 236 -25.72 14.91 -7.66
C ALA A 236 -26.22 14.96 -9.12
N GLU A 237 -26.51 13.82 -9.74
CA GLU A 237 -27.10 13.77 -11.09
C GLU A 237 -28.51 14.41 -11.13
N GLY A 238 -29.33 14.21 -10.09
CA GLY A 238 -30.63 14.87 -9.93
C GLY A 238 -30.51 16.39 -9.82
N ILE A 239 -29.60 16.86 -8.98
CA ILE A 239 -29.30 18.29 -8.79
C ILE A 239 -28.79 18.91 -10.09
N GLU A 240 -27.89 18.22 -10.80
CA GLU A 240 -27.38 18.67 -12.10
C GLU A 240 -28.49 18.84 -13.13
N ARG A 241 -29.50 17.96 -13.13
CA ARG A 241 -30.65 18.09 -14.03
C ARG A 241 -31.43 19.37 -13.73
N ALA A 242 -31.67 19.69 -12.46
CA ALA A 242 -32.31 20.95 -12.05
C ALA A 242 -31.46 22.19 -12.40
N LEU A 243 -30.13 22.11 -12.23
CA LEU A 243 -29.21 23.19 -12.63
C LEU A 243 -29.28 23.46 -14.14
N LYS A 244 -29.35 22.42 -14.96
CA LYS A 244 -29.50 22.54 -16.42
C LYS A 244 -30.81 23.20 -16.80
N GLU A 245 -31.92 22.82 -16.18
CA GLU A 245 -33.24 23.41 -16.43
C GLU A 245 -33.32 24.87 -15.99
N ALA A 246 -32.65 25.22 -14.88
CA ALA A 246 -32.50 26.59 -14.41
C ALA A 246 -31.44 27.41 -15.18
N GLY A 247 -30.71 26.81 -16.13
CA GLY A 247 -29.64 27.46 -16.89
C GLY A 247 -28.43 27.89 -16.05
N ARG A 248 -28.18 27.25 -14.91
CA ARG A 248 -27.09 27.58 -13.98
C ARG A 248 -25.79 26.88 -14.38
N THR A 249 -24.75 27.67 -14.64
CA THR A 249 -23.39 27.21 -15.02
C THR A 249 -22.28 27.91 -14.21
N ASP A 250 -22.68 28.73 -13.24
CA ASP A 250 -21.85 29.62 -12.43
C ASP A 250 -21.34 28.98 -11.13
N LEU A 251 -21.62 27.70 -10.91
CA LEU A 251 -21.26 26.94 -9.71
C LEU A 251 -20.70 25.57 -10.04
N TRP A 252 -20.07 24.93 -9.07
CA TRP A 252 -19.59 23.55 -9.15
C TRP A 252 -20.14 22.71 -8.00
N MET A 253 -20.00 21.39 -8.07
CA MET A 253 -20.53 20.46 -7.08
C MET A 253 -19.51 19.38 -6.74
N LEU A 254 -19.44 19.01 -5.47
CA LEU A 254 -18.79 17.77 -5.05
C LEU A 254 -19.85 16.67 -4.94
N GLY A 255 -19.64 15.58 -5.69
CA GLY A 255 -20.41 14.34 -5.60
C GLY A 255 -19.88 13.41 -4.51
N GLY A 256 -20.41 12.19 -4.43
CA GLY A 256 -20.02 11.24 -3.40
C GLY A 256 -20.38 9.79 -3.71
N ALA A 257 -19.59 8.89 -3.12
CA ALA A 257 -19.60 7.43 -3.26
C ALA A 257 -18.83 6.87 -4.47
N GLY A 258 -18.47 7.68 -5.47
CA GLY A 258 -17.56 7.29 -6.55
C GLY A 258 -18.25 6.52 -7.68
N LYS A 259 -19.44 6.96 -8.09
CA LYS A 259 -20.18 6.42 -9.24
C LYS A 259 -19.32 6.58 -10.49
N LYS A 260 -19.19 5.49 -11.25
CA LYS A 260 -18.32 5.40 -12.45
C LYS A 260 -18.51 6.56 -13.44
N THR A 261 -19.74 7.05 -13.60
CA THR A 261 -20.06 8.18 -14.48
C THR A 261 -19.52 9.50 -13.95
N ILE A 262 -19.62 9.77 -12.65
CA ILE A 262 -19.12 10.99 -12.02
C ILE A 262 -17.60 10.97 -11.91
N VAL A 263 -17.01 9.85 -11.45
CA VAL A 263 -15.55 9.67 -11.41
C VAL A 263 -14.91 9.91 -12.77
N LYS A 264 -15.53 9.39 -13.85
CA LYS A 264 -15.05 9.65 -15.21
C LYS A 264 -15.04 11.15 -15.54
N ARG A 265 -16.05 11.91 -15.11
CA ARG A 265 -16.12 13.35 -15.36
C ARG A 265 -15.07 14.13 -14.57
N VAL A 266 -14.79 13.72 -13.33
CA VAL A 266 -13.65 14.24 -12.57
C VAL A 266 -12.36 14.01 -13.34
N MET A 267 -12.12 12.79 -13.83
CA MET A 267 -10.94 12.43 -14.62
C MET A 267 -10.84 13.20 -15.94
N ASP A 268 -11.97 13.50 -16.57
CA ASP A 268 -12.07 14.29 -17.81
C ASP A 268 -11.95 15.81 -17.55
N GLY A 269 -11.86 16.24 -16.29
CA GLY A 269 -11.73 17.64 -15.89
C GLY A 269 -13.00 18.47 -16.04
N ASP A 270 -14.15 17.85 -15.83
CA ASP A 270 -15.44 18.54 -15.84
C ASP A 270 -15.47 19.65 -14.77
N PRO A 271 -15.68 20.93 -15.12
CA PRO A 271 -15.73 22.02 -14.17
C PRO A 271 -16.89 21.90 -13.16
N LEU A 272 -17.97 21.20 -13.52
CA LEU A 272 -19.09 20.95 -12.60
C LEU A 272 -18.71 19.92 -11.53
N TYR A 273 -17.89 18.93 -11.85
CA TYR A 273 -17.42 17.87 -10.94
C TYR A 273 -15.90 17.90 -10.80
N PRO A 274 -15.36 18.86 -10.04
CA PRO A 274 -13.93 18.99 -9.86
C PRO A 274 -13.30 17.91 -8.95
N ALA A 275 -14.12 17.25 -8.14
CA ALA A 275 -13.75 16.14 -7.28
C ALA A 275 -14.98 15.32 -6.87
N ASP A 276 -14.70 14.15 -6.32
CA ASP A 276 -15.64 13.17 -5.76
C ASP A 276 -14.98 12.50 -4.54
N ILE A 277 -15.71 11.77 -3.72
CA ILE A 277 -15.22 11.06 -2.53
C ILE A 277 -15.67 9.59 -2.58
N THR A 278 -14.74 8.64 -2.42
CA THR A 278 -15.07 7.22 -2.55
C THR A 278 -15.90 6.69 -1.38
N TYR A 279 -16.79 5.74 -1.67
CA TYR A 279 -17.41 4.87 -0.68
C TYR A 279 -17.63 3.48 -1.30
N PRO A 280 -16.63 2.59 -1.26
CA PRO A 280 -16.56 1.47 -2.19
C PRO A 280 -17.57 0.36 -1.87
N PRO A 281 -18.46 -0.03 -2.80
CA PRO A 281 -19.38 -1.15 -2.59
C PRO A 281 -18.65 -2.51 -2.49
N SER A 282 -17.36 -2.57 -2.88
CA SER A 282 -16.51 -3.75 -2.75
C SER A 282 -16.22 -4.15 -1.30
N MET A 283 -16.63 -3.35 -0.30
CA MET A 283 -16.49 -3.73 1.11
C MET A 283 -17.17 -5.07 1.46
N ILE A 284 -18.24 -5.45 0.75
CA ILE A 284 -18.86 -6.77 0.89
C ILE A 284 -17.92 -7.89 0.46
N ALA A 285 -17.11 -7.68 -0.59
CA ALA A 285 -16.10 -8.63 -1.00
C ALA A 285 -15.01 -8.78 0.08
N THR A 286 -14.61 -7.69 0.73
CA THR A 286 -13.72 -7.73 1.90
C THR A 286 -14.35 -8.51 3.05
N GLY A 287 -15.61 -8.25 3.39
CA GLY A 287 -16.33 -8.98 4.44
C GLY A 287 -16.41 -10.48 4.18
N ILE A 288 -16.75 -10.88 2.94
CA ILE A 288 -16.77 -12.29 2.53
C ILE A 288 -15.38 -12.91 2.55
N HIS A 289 -14.36 -12.19 2.06
CA HIS A 289 -12.97 -12.65 2.09
C HIS A 289 -12.51 -12.95 3.52
N LEU A 290 -12.79 -12.03 4.46
CA LEU A 290 -12.46 -12.20 5.88
C LEU A 290 -13.24 -13.35 6.51
N ALA A 291 -14.52 -13.53 6.17
CA ALA A 291 -15.30 -14.68 6.62
C ALA A 291 -14.69 -16.02 6.16
N VAL A 292 -14.34 -16.13 4.87
CA VAL A 292 -13.73 -17.35 4.31
C VAL A 292 -12.35 -17.60 4.91
N ALA A 293 -11.50 -16.57 5.02
CA ALA A 293 -10.16 -16.68 5.58
C ALA A 293 -10.21 -17.20 7.03
N ASN A 294 -11.06 -16.60 7.87
CA ASN A 294 -11.14 -16.96 9.29
C ASN A 294 -11.70 -18.36 9.54
N LEU A 295 -12.55 -18.87 8.62
CA LEU A 295 -13.08 -20.23 8.70
C LEU A 295 -12.09 -21.30 8.23
N ARG A 296 -11.31 -21.03 7.17
CA ARG A 296 -10.45 -22.03 6.51
C ARG A 296 -9.33 -22.56 7.37
N ASP A 297 -8.76 -21.73 8.23
CA ASP A 297 -7.59 -22.13 9.01
C ASP A 297 -7.95 -23.03 10.18
N GLY A 298 -9.25 -23.25 10.46
CA GLY A 298 -9.73 -24.09 11.57
C GLY A 298 -9.31 -23.59 12.97
N GLN A 299 -8.75 -22.39 13.03
CA GLN A 299 -8.23 -21.76 14.24
C GLN A 299 -9.09 -20.60 14.72
N LEU A 300 -10.34 -20.49 14.24
CA LEU A 300 -11.24 -19.37 14.54
C LEU A 300 -11.26 -19.02 16.03
N ASP A 301 -11.43 -20.01 16.91
CA ASP A 301 -11.44 -19.80 18.37
C ASP A 301 -10.10 -19.33 18.94
N ARG A 302 -8.98 -19.72 18.32
CA ARG A 302 -7.62 -19.30 18.73
C ARG A 302 -7.32 -17.88 18.28
N ILE A 303 -7.80 -17.47 17.11
CA ILE A 303 -7.54 -16.13 16.56
C ILE A 303 -8.55 -15.10 17.05
N ARG A 304 -9.76 -15.50 17.46
CA ARG A 304 -10.85 -14.62 17.94
C ARG A 304 -10.41 -13.55 18.96
N PRO A 305 -9.52 -13.83 19.94
CA PRO A 305 -9.04 -12.80 20.87
C PRO A 305 -8.17 -11.71 20.23
N PHE A 306 -7.56 -12.01 19.08
CA PHE A 306 -6.65 -11.13 18.34
C PHE A 306 -7.32 -10.47 17.13
N MET A 307 -8.51 -10.92 16.74
CA MET A 307 -9.24 -10.34 15.61
C MET A 307 -9.83 -8.98 15.98
N PRO A 308 -9.70 -7.96 15.10
CA PRO A 308 -10.46 -6.73 15.28
C PRO A 308 -11.95 -7.06 15.17
N ARG A 309 -12.74 -6.56 16.13
CA ARG A 309 -14.21 -6.65 16.06
C ARG A 309 -14.84 -5.62 15.13
N HIS A 310 -14.07 -4.60 14.78
CA HIS A 310 -14.51 -3.49 13.95
C HIS A 310 -13.38 -3.06 13.02
N VAL A 311 -13.63 -3.10 11.71
CA VAL A 311 -12.73 -2.68 10.64
C VAL A 311 -13.40 -1.52 9.89
N LYS A 312 -12.74 -0.36 9.89
CA LYS A 312 -13.15 0.79 9.09
C LYS A 312 -12.31 0.88 7.83
N ILE A 313 -12.96 0.90 6.68
CA ILE A 313 -12.35 1.09 5.38
C ILE A 313 -12.26 2.60 5.14
N ASP A 314 -11.05 3.08 4.87
CA ASP A 314 -10.83 4.50 4.58
C ASP A 314 -11.54 4.93 3.29
N VAL A 315 -11.79 6.23 3.19
CA VAL A 315 -12.40 6.90 2.04
C VAL A 315 -11.40 7.86 1.42
N GLU A 316 -11.37 7.92 0.10
CA GLU A 316 -10.36 8.64 -0.66
C GLU A 316 -11.01 9.74 -1.48
N LEU A 317 -10.41 10.93 -1.48
CA LEU A 317 -10.79 11.99 -2.38
C LEU A 317 -10.30 11.64 -3.80
N ILE A 318 -11.20 11.71 -4.76
CA ILE A 318 -10.88 11.63 -6.18
C ILE A 318 -10.87 13.06 -6.71
N ASP A 319 -9.70 13.60 -7.01
CA ASP A 319 -9.55 14.90 -7.68
C ASP A 319 -8.52 14.82 -8.81
N LEU A 320 -8.53 15.82 -9.70
CA LEU A 320 -7.44 15.96 -10.66
C LEU A 320 -6.16 16.38 -9.94
N PRO A 321 -5.00 15.79 -10.28
CA PRO A 321 -3.72 16.21 -9.72
C PRO A 321 -3.50 17.70 -10.02
N THR A 322 -3.68 18.53 -9.01
CA THR A 322 -3.55 19.98 -9.15
C THR A 322 -2.10 20.32 -9.52
N ARG A 323 -1.90 21.01 -10.65
CA ARG A 323 -0.72 21.88 -10.84
C ARG A 323 -0.81 22.97 -9.77
N ARG A 324 -0.30 22.72 -8.57
CA ARG A 324 -0.22 23.75 -7.54
C ARG A 324 0.82 24.79 -7.97
N THR A 325 0.34 25.90 -8.52
CA THR A 325 1.05 27.18 -8.45
C THR A 325 1.15 27.56 -6.98
N THR A 326 2.35 27.48 -6.43
CA THR A 326 2.68 27.90 -5.07
C THR A 326 2.58 29.41 -4.95
N THR A 327 1.42 29.92 -4.55
CA THR A 327 1.32 31.22 -3.87
C THR A 327 0.33 31.10 -2.73
N SER A 328 0.83 30.87 -1.52
CA SER A 328 0.08 31.13 -0.29
C SER A 328 0.39 32.58 0.15
N PRO A 329 -0.60 33.39 0.54
CA PRO A 329 -0.39 34.79 0.91
C PRO A 329 0.24 34.90 2.29
N THR A 330 1.45 35.45 2.36
CA THR A 330 2.06 35.88 3.61
C THR A 330 1.38 37.14 4.16
N LEU A 331 1.26 37.19 5.49
CA LEU A 331 0.85 38.37 6.24
C LEU A 331 1.66 39.60 5.80
N ARG A 332 0.93 40.72 5.61
CA ARG A 332 1.52 42.03 5.36
C ARG A 332 2.37 42.50 6.54
N SER A 333 3.60 42.91 6.25
CA SER A 333 4.26 44.03 6.90
C SER A 333 4.82 44.98 5.84
N SER A 334 4.63 46.26 6.09
CA SER A 334 4.84 47.46 5.28
C SER A 334 6.26 47.69 4.73
N GLY A 335 6.35 48.25 3.52
CA GLY A 335 7.47 49.08 3.03
C GLY A 335 7.54 49.18 1.50
N GLY A 336 7.86 50.37 0.96
CA GLY A 336 7.86 50.75 -0.47
C GLY A 336 8.73 49.85 -1.37
N GLU A 337 8.67 49.88 -2.70
CA GLU A 337 8.51 50.98 -3.65
C GLU A 337 8.22 50.40 -5.05
N ARG A 338 7.67 51.21 -5.97
CA ARG A 338 7.28 50.82 -7.35
C ARG A 338 8.48 50.75 -8.29
N VAL A 339 8.49 49.78 -9.22
CA VAL A 339 8.90 50.00 -10.64
C VAL A 339 8.09 49.06 -11.55
N ALA A 340 7.47 49.65 -12.58
CA ALA A 340 6.75 48.96 -13.66
C ALA A 340 7.69 48.55 -14.79
N SER A 341 7.42 47.44 -15.48
CA SER A 341 7.62 47.38 -16.94
C SER A 341 6.84 46.25 -17.62
N ASN A 342 6.20 46.64 -18.72
CA ASN A 342 5.54 45.87 -19.77
C ASN A 342 6.29 44.61 -20.22
N ARG A 343 5.52 43.59 -20.64
CA ARG A 343 5.66 42.93 -21.97
C ARG A 343 4.52 41.96 -22.29
N SER A 344 3.67 42.43 -23.21
CA SER A 344 2.99 41.75 -24.33
C SER A 344 3.03 40.22 -24.46
N ALA A 345 1.84 39.64 -24.59
CA ALA A 345 1.56 38.30 -25.14
C ALA A 345 1.73 38.22 -26.68
N PRO A 346 1.90 37.01 -27.24
CA PRO A 346 1.60 36.73 -28.65
C PRO A 346 0.44 35.71 -28.82
N PRO A 347 -0.11 35.58 -30.05
CA PRO A 347 -1.55 35.41 -30.27
C PRO A 347 -2.02 33.99 -30.62
N SER A 348 -3.35 33.89 -30.59
CA SER A 348 -4.25 32.80 -31.00
C SER A 348 -3.99 32.21 -32.39
N ALA A 349 -4.01 30.87 -32.48
CA ALA A 349 -4.15 30.12 -33.73
C ALA A 349 -5.59 29.57 -33.86
N GLY A 350 -6.19 29.78 -35.02
CA GLY A 350 -7.58 29.48 -35.35
C GLY A 350 -7.90 27.99 -35.62
N PRO A 351 -9.17 27.70 -35.98
CA PRO A 351 -9.76 26.36 -35.90
C PRO A 351 -9.50 25.49 -37.13
N TRP A 352 -9.37 24.18 -36.90
CA TRP A 352 -9.32 23.15 -37.95
C TRP A 352 -10.72 22.57 -38.23
N PRO A 353 -10.97 22.07 -39.47
CA PRO A 353 -12.30 21.95 -40.02
C PRO A 353 -12.99 20.61 -39.75
N THR A 354 -14.32 20.67 -39.81
CA THR A 354 -15.29 19.58 -39.76
C THR A 354 -15.12 18.57 -40.90
N ALA A 355 -15.18 17.27 -40.59
CA ALA A 355 -15.40 16.22 -41.57
C ALA A 355 -16.80 15.61 -41.39
N ARG A 356 -17.58 15.63 -42.49
CA ARG A 356 -18.89 14.99 -42.64
C ARG A 356 -18.72 13.49 -42.89
N GLY A 357 -19.61 12.71 -42.26
CA GLY A 357 -20.40 11.63 -42.87
C GLY A 357 -19.69 10.42 -43.47
N VAL A 358 -19.95 9.23 -42.90
CA VAL A 358 -20.05 7.98 -43.67
C VAL A 358 -21.28 7.21 -43.19
N GLY A 359 -22.03 6.73 -44.18
CA GLY A 359 -23.34 6.10 -44.06
C GLY A 359 -23.31 4.68 -43.48
N ALA A 360 -24.52 4.23 -43.19
CA ALA A 360 -24.88 2.90 -42.75
C ALA A 360 -24.48 1.80 -43.74
N LEU A 361 -24.08 0.63 -43.21
CA LEU A 361 -24.15 -0.65 -43.90
C LEU A 361 -24.60 -1.74 -42.93
N GLY A 362 -25.62 -2.48 -43.36
CA GLY A 362 -26.32 -3.52 -42.62
C GLY A 362 -25.63 -4.90 -42.62
N PRO A 363 -26.33 -5.93 -42.11
CA PRO A 363 -25.72 -7.08 -41.45
C PRO A 363 -25.49 -8.24 -42.42
N ARG A 364 -24.25 -8.73 -42.52
CA ARG A 364 -23.89 -10.10 -42.94
C ARG A 364 -22.37 -10.23 -42.95
N ILE A 365 -21.84 -10.98 -41.98
CA ILE A 365 -20.75 -11.98 -42.05
C ILE A 365 -20.43 -12.30 -40.58
N MET A 366 -21.27 -13.16 -40.03
CA MET A 366 -20.97 -13.97 -38.86
C MET A 366 -20.44 -15.29 -39.42
N VAL A 367 -19.45 -15.91 -38.74
CA VAL A 367 -18.74 -17.15 -39.13
C VAL A 367 -17.46 -16.94 -39.96
N ALA A 368 -16.40 -16.42 -39.32
CA ALA A 368 -14.98 -16.73 -39.60
C ALA A 368 -14.00 -16.11 -38.56
N LEU A 369 -14.36 -16.11 -37.27
CA LEU A 369 -13.51 -15.54 -36.20
C LEU A 369 -13.54 -16.44 -34.94
N LEU A 370 -13.37 -17.75 -35.13
CA LEU A 370 -13.30 -18.73 -34.04
C LEU A 370 -12.04 -19.62 -34.06
N LEU A 371 -10.98 -19.23 -34.78
CA LEU A 371 -9.71 -19.98 -34.80
C LEU A 371 -8.48 -19.08 -35.01
N SER A 372 -8.37 -18.02 -34.21
CA SER A 372 -7.14 -17.19 -34.14
C SER A 372 -6.88 -16.57 -32.76
N ALA A 373 -7.58 -17.00 -31.71
CA ALA A 373 -7.39 -16.51 -30.33
C ALA A 373 -6.47 -17.39 -29.48
N ALA A 374 -5.56 -18.13 -30.10
CA ALA A 374 -4.48 -18.83 -29.42
C ALA A 374 -3.15 -18.34 -29.99
N LEU A 375 -2.28 -17.85 -29.11
CA LEU A 375 -0.96 -17.23 -29.35
C LEU A 375 -0.95 -15.70 -29.54
N LEU A 376 -1.55 -14.98 -28.59
CA LEU A 376 -0.84 -13.81 -28.05
C LEU A 376 0.03 -14.33 -26.92
N SER A 377 1.29 -14.62 -27.24
CA SER A 377 2.35 -14.70 -26.24
C SER A 377 2.38 -13.36 -25.51
N GLY A 378 1.72 -13.29 -24.35
CA GLY A 378 1.83 -12.15 -23.46
C GLY A 378 3.31 -11.90 -23.21
N SER A 379 3.80 -10.70 -23.55
CA SER A 379 5.12 -10.29 -23.09
C SER A 379 5.15 -10.44 -21.58
N PRO A 380 6.16 -11.10 -21.00
CA PRO A 380 6.21 -11.33 -19.56
C PRO A 380 6.11 -9.99 -18.82
N ARG A 381 5.10 -9.89 -17.94
CA ARG A 381 4.79 -8.68 -17.17
C ARG A 381 5.99 -8.37 -16.28
N GLN A 382 6.47 -7.14 -16.29
CA GLN A 382 7.52 -6.69 -15.38
C GLN A 382 6.91 -6.55 -13.97
N GLU A 383 7.53 -7.17 -12.97
CA GLU A 383 6.92 -7.43 -11.66
C GLU A 383 7.62 -6.63 -10.54
N SER A 384 6.84 -6.06 -9.61
CA SER A 384 7.34 -5.61 -8.31
C SER A 384 7.09 -6.70 -7.26
N LEU A 385 7.89 -6.74 -6.19
CA LEU A 385 7.74 -7.71 -5.10
C LEU A 385 7.25 -7.03 -3.83
N VAL A 386 6.06 -7.39 -3.35
CA VAL A 386 5.46 -6.78 -2.17
C VAL A 386 5.35 -7.78 -1.03
N TYR A 387 5.89 -7.41 0.12
CA TYR A 387 5.67 -8.09 1.40
C TYR A 387 4.79 -7.21 2.30
N VAL A 388 3.66 -7.75 2.74
CA VAL A 388 2.74 -7.03 3.64
C VAL A 388 2.91 -7.59 5.04
N GLY A 389 3.33 -6.74 5.97
CA GLY A 389 3.26 -7.02 7.39
C GLY A 389 1.85 -6.86 7.93
N ASN A 390 1.41 -7.79 8.78
CA ASN A 390 0.03 -7.83 9.28
C ASN A 390 -0.09 -7.36 10.74
N SER A 391 1.03 -7.13 11.43
CA SER A 391 1.07 -6.71 12.83
C SER A 391 2.44 -6.12 13.18
N GLY A 392 2.47 -5.13 14.08
CA GLY A 392 3.70 -4.55 14.62
C GLY A 392 3.74 -3.02 14.48
N PRO A 393 4.77 -2.36 15.05
CA PRO A 393 4.87 -0.90 15.07
C PRO A 393 4.95 -0.24 13.68
N GLY A 394 5.33 -0.99 12.65
CA GLY A 394 5.41 -0.54 11.27
C GLY A 394 4.08 -0.57 10.50
N LEU A 395 2.98 -1.01 11.11
CA LEU A 395 1.69 -1.10 10.43
C LEU A 395 1.24 0.26 9.89
N GLY A 396 0.79 0.28 8.64
CA GLY A 396 0.38 1.50 7.94
C GLY A 396 1.54 2.36 7.40
N LYS A 397 2.79 1.91 7.55
CA LYS A 397 3.97 2.56 6.92
C LYS A 397 4.44 1.77 5.70
N ASN A 398 4.82 2.49 4.66
CA ASN A 398 5.25 1.91 3.38
C ASN A 398 6.74 2.16 3.12
N ILE A 399 7.53 1.09 2.98
CA ILE A 399 8.96 1.13 2.68
C ILE A 399 9.20 0.60 1.26
N VAL A 400 9.92 1.36 0.44
CA VAL A 400 10.36 0.92 -0.89
C VAL A 400 11.84 0.58 -0.87
N PHE A 401 12.23 -0.48 -1.56
CA PHE A 401 13.61 -0.93 -1.72
C PHE A 401 13.97 -0.89 -3.20
N LEU A 402 15.07 -0.22 -3.55
CA LEU A 402 15.58 -0.15 -4.92
C LEU A 402 16.86 -0.99 -5.02
N ALA A 403 16.73 -2.19 -5.59
CA ALA A 403 17.84 -3.09 -5.88
C ALA A 403 18.31 -2.93 -7.33
N GLY A 404 19.62 -2.76 -7.53
CA GLY A 404 20.21 -2.51 -8.84
C GLY A 404 21.73 -2.34 -8.75
N ASP A 405 22.38 -3.23 -8.04
CA ASP A 405 23.84 -3.30 -7.93
C ASP A 405 24.32 -4.69 -8.40
N GLU A 406 25.23 -4.68 -9.37
CA GLU A 406 25.73 -5.87 -10.09
C GLU A 406 26.80 -6.67 -9.35
N GLU A 407 27.34 -6.15 -8.25
CA GLU A 407 28.49 -6.72 -7.55
C GLU A 407 28.12 -7.35 -6.19
N TYR A 408 27.43 -6.61 -5.35
CA TYR A 408 27.16 -6.87 -3.93
C TYR A 408 25.81 -7.54 -3.64
N ARG A 409 25.12 -8.00 -4.69
CA ARG A 409 23.92 -8.85 -4.62
C ARG A 409 22.73 -8.15 -3.95
N SER A 410 22.44 -6.93 -4.39
CA SER A 410 21.27 -6.17 -3.93
C SER A 410 19.95 -6.94 -4.07
N GLU A 411 19.84 -7.75 -5.12
CA GLU A 411 18.71 -8.61 -5.44
C GLU A 411 18.53 -9.79 -4.49
N GLU A 412 19.52 -10.11 -3.67
CA GLU A 412 19.41 -11.12 -2.61
C GLU A 412 19.27 -10.46 -1.23
N GLY A 413 20.03 -9.38 -0.99
CA GLY A 413 20.07 -8.68 0.30
C GLY A 413 18.82 -7.90 0.64
N LEU A 414 18.36 -7.01 -0.25
CA LEU A 414 17.21 -6.15 0.03
C LEU A 414 15.90 -6.92 0.24
N PRO A 415 15.58 -7.99 -0.52
CA PRO A 415 14.41 -8.80 -0.23
C PRO A 415 14.43 -9.40 1.18
N GLN A 416 15.59 -9.80 1.68
CA GLN A 416 15.66 -10.36 3.03
C GLN A 416 15.42 -9.30 4.11
N LEU A 417 15.98 -8.10 3.96
CA LEU A 417 15.66 -6.97 4.84
C LEU A 417 14.17 -6.62 4.80
N ALA A 418 13.60 -6.58 3.59
CA ALA A 418 12.18 -6.31 3.38
C ALA A 418 11.29 -7.36 4.06
N ARG A 419 11.63 -8.66 3.98
CA ARG A 419 10.93 -9.73 4.70
C ARG A 419 11.02 -9.58 6.20
N ILE A 420 12.19 -9.23 6.75
CA ILE A 420 12.35 -9.01 8.20
C ILE A 420 11.47 -7.84 8.63
N LEU A 421 11.54 -6.70 7.95
CA LEU A 421 10.70 -5.52 8.25
C LEU A 421 9.21 -5.83 8.15
N ALA A 422 8.77 -6.52 7.10
CA ALA A 422 7.37 -6.87 6.94
C ALA A 422 6.91 -7.89 7.99
N PHE A 423 7.60 -9.02 8.09
CA PHE A 423 7.15 -10.14 8.92
C PHE A 423 7.28 -9.87 10.42
N ARG A 424 8.39 -9.27 10.85
CA ARG A 424 8.71 -9.09 12.27
C ARG A 424 8.22 -7.75 12.82
N HIS A 425 8.10 -6.74 11.96
CA HIS A 425 7.85 -5.37 12.39
C HIS A 425 6.59 -4.74 11.80
N GLY A 426 5.89 -5.41 10.88
CA GLY A 426 4.57 -5.01 10.40
C GLY A 426 4.57 -4.01 9.25
N PHE A 427 5.72 -3.67 8.68
CA PHE A 427 5.80 -2.73 7.56
C PHE A 427 5.20 -3.32 6.27
N ARG A 428 4.67 -2.47 5.40
CA ARG A 428 4.50 -2.82 3.99
C ARG A 428 5.82 -2.54 3.28
N CYS A 429 6.41 -3.55 2.66
CA CYS A 429 7.69 -3.45 1.96
C CYS A 429 7.53 -3.78 0.48
N THR A 430 7.90 -2.87 -0.40
CA THR A 430 7.92 -3.09 -1.86
C THR A 430 9.36 -3.10 -2.35
N VAL A 431 9.80 -4.18 -2.98
CA VAL A 431 11.13 -4.32 -3.57
C VAL A 431 11.04 -4.22 -5.08
N LEU A 432 11.76 -3.25 -5.63
CA LEU A 432 11.94 -3.03 -7.05
C LEU A 432 13.32 -3.52 -7.45
N PHE A 433 13.41 -4.14 -8.62
CA PHE A 433 14.66 -4.70 -9.13
C PHE A 433 15.01 -4.11 -10.49
N SER A 434 16.30 -4.02 -10.78
CA SER A 434 16.76 -3.87 -12.16
C SER A 434 16.40 -5.13 -12.93
N GLN A 435 15.74 -4.95 -14.07
CA GLN A 435 15.12 -6.06 -14.81
C GLN A 435 15.42 -6.01 -16.30
N ALA A 436 15.76 -7.18 -16.85
CA ALA A 436 15.78 -7.38 -18.28
C ALA A 436 14.37 -7.19 -18.88
N LYS A 437 14.31 -7.01 -20.21
CA LYS A 437 13.03 -6.79 -20.92
C LYS A 437 12.05 -7.94 -20.74
N ASP A 438 12.55 -9.15 -20.48
CA ASP A 438 11.73 -10.33 -20.24
C ASP A 438 11.20 -10.44 -18.79
N GLY A 439 11.46 -9.46 -17.92
CA GLY A 439 11.02 -9.42 -16.53
C GLY A 439 11.85 -10.28 -15.57
N THR A 440 12.98 -10.83 -16.01
CA THR A 440 13.94 -11.44 -15.09
C THR A 440 14.76 -10.36 -14.37
N ILE A 441 15.12 -10.64 -13.12
CA ILE A 441 16.01 -9.78 -12.35
C ILE A 441 17.40 -9.87 -12.98
N ASP A 442 17.92 -8.71 -13.35
CA ASP A 442 19.24 -8.55 -13.94
C ASP A 442 19.87 -7.25 -13.41
N PRO A 443 20.79 -7.33 -12.43
CA PRO A 443 21.39 -6.14 -11.85
C PRO A 443 22.36 -5.43 -12.82
N GLU A 444 22.76 -6.06 -13.93
CA GLU A 444 23.58 -5.42 -14.97
C GLU A 444 22.74 -4.47 -15.85
N VAL A 445 21.42 -4.57 -15.82
CA VAL A 445 20.52 -3.65 -16.53
C VAL A 445 20.44 -2.31 -15.81
N GLN A 446 21.13 -1.31 -16.36
CA GLN A 446 21.26 0.02 -15.73
C GLN A 446 20.06 0.95 -15.96
N ASP A 447 19.24 0.69 -16.96
CA ASP A 447 18.24 1.62 -17.51
C ASP A 447 16.79 1.13 -17.39
N ASN A 448 16.52 0.11 -16.57
CA ASN A 448 15.16 -0.37 -16.38
C ASN A 448 14.88 -0.83 -14.94
N GLN A 449 14.07 -0.05 -14.24
CA GLN A 449 13.55 -0.36 -12.91
C GLN A 449 12.02 -0.25 -12.92
N PRO A 450 11.27 -1.31 -13.25
CA PRO A 450 9.81 -1.27 -13.21
C PRO A 450 9.27 -1.07 -11.79
N GLY A 451 8.08 -0.46 -11.67
CA GLY A 451 7.37 -0.26 -10.39
C GLY A 451 7.69 1.05 -9.66
N MET A 452 8.38 2.01 -10.31
CA MET A 452 8.84 3.25 -9.68
C MET A 452 7.71 4.17 -9.17
N GLU A 453 6.47 3.98 -9.62
CA GLU A 453 5.26 4.58 -9.05
C GLU A 453 5.05 4.23 -7.57
N ALA A 454 5.62 3.12 -7.06
CA ALA A 454 5.60 2.78 -5.65
C ALA A 454 6.27 3.85 -4.76
N LEU A 455 7.19 4.65 -5.33
CA LEU A 455 7.80 5.78 -4.63
C LEU A 455 6.80 6.89 -4.35
N ASP A 456 5.69 7.00 -5.08
CA ASP A 456 4.69 8.07 -4.90
C ASP A 456 4.07 8.03 -3.50
N SER A 457 3.92 6.84 -2.92
CA SER A 457 3.33 6.60 -1.59
C SER A 457 4.34 6.06 -0.56
N ALA A 458 5.65 6.12 -0.86
CA ALA A 458 6.68 5.62 0.05
C ALA A 458 6.93 6.59 1.21
N ASP A 459 7.03 6.04 2.42
CA ASP A 459 7.44 6.78 3.62
C ASP A 459 8.95 6.73 3.85
N LEU A 460 9.60 5.66 3.40
CA LEU A 460 11.04 5.45 3.48
C LEU A 460 11.51 4.69 2.23
N CYS A 461 12.73 4.99 1.78
CA CYS A 461 13.34 4.32 0.65
C CYS A 461 14.75 3.80 1.00
N PHE A 462 14.95 2.49 0.81
CA PHE A 462 16.24 1.82 0.89
C PHE A 462 16.87 1.74 -0.50
N LEU A 463 18.16 2.09 -0.60
CA LEU A 463 18.91 2.10 -1.84
C LEU A 463 20.06 1.11 -1.78
N GLN A 464 20.17 0.27 -2.80
CA GLN A 464 21.39 -0.48 -3.09
C GLN A 464 21.60 -0.50 -4.60
N LEU A 465 22.15 0.61 -5.10
CA LEU A 465 22.18 0.95 -6.52
C LEU A 465 23.58 1.30 -6.98
N ARG A 466 23.88 0.97 -8.24
CA ARG A 466 25.13 1.33 -8.90
C ARG A 466 24.92 1.79 -10.33
N PHE A 467 25.46 2.95 -10.70
CA PHE A 467 25.51 3.41 -12.09
C PHE A 467 24.19 3.32 -12.87
N ARG A 468 23.05 3.52 -12.21
CA ARG A 468 21.74 3.54 -12.86
C ARG A 468 21.66 4.72 -13.82
N ARG A 469 21.01 4.47 -14.96
CA ARG A 469 20.74 5.41 -16.05
C ARG A 469 19.28 5.30 -16.46
N TRP A 470 18.38 5.42 -15.48
CA TRP A 470 16.96 5.25 -15.71
C TRP A 470 16.42 6.31 -16.70
N PRO A 471 15.45 5.93 -17.55
CA PRO A 471 14.71 6.88 -18.38
C PRO A 471 14.07 7.98 -17.53
N ASP A 472 13.87 9.15 -18.15
CA ASP A 472 13.36 10.34 -17.47
C ASP A 472 12.05 10.09 -16.70
N SER A 473 11.17 9.21 -17.19
CA SER A 473 9.91 8.85 -16.54
C SER A 473 10.12 8.13 -15.20
N GLN A 474 11.07 7.20 -15.12
CA GLN A 474 11.44 6.50 -13.89
C GLN A 474 12.26 7.41 -12.97
N MET A 475 13.22 8.16 -13.53
CA MET A 475 14.05 9.07 -12.76
C MET A 475 13.24 10.21 -12.12
N LYS A 476 12.18 10.69 -12.80
CA LYS A 476 11.26 11.69 -12.25
C LYS A 476 10.65 11.25 -10.93
N ARG A 477 10.22 9.98 -10.81
CA ARG A 477 9.62 9.45 -9.58
C ARG A 477 10.60 9.45 -8.42
N PHE A 478 11.87 9.13 -8.69
CA PHE A 478 12.92 9.22 -7.70
C PHE A 478 13.25 10.68 -7.32
N ASP A 479 13.37 11.59 -8.29
CA ASP A 479 13.60 13.01 -8.03
C ASP A 479 12.44 13.63 -7.22
N ASP A 480 11.19 13.30 -7.54
CA ASP A 480 10.01 13.73 -6.78
C ASP A 480 10.03 13.18 -5.34
N TYR A 481 10.46 11.92 -5.15
CA TYR A 481 10.64 11.36 -3.80
C TYR A 481 11.68 12.14 -2.98
N VAL A 482 12.86 12.39 -3.55
CA VAL A 482 13.93 13.15 -2.88
C VAL A 482 13.46 14.57 -2.55
N ARG A 483 12.78 15.25 -3.49
CA ARG A 483 12.27 16.63 -3.30
C ARG A 483 11.18 16.74 -2.24
N ARG A 484 10.45 15.67 -1.93
CA ARG A 484 9.46 15.64 -0.84
C ARG A 484 10.09 15.58 0.55
N GLY A 485 11.41 15.52 0.66
CA GLY A 485 12.10 15.47 1.96
C GLY A 485 11.97 14.14 2.68
N LYS A 486 11.52 13.07 1.99
CA LYS A 486 11.31 11.76 2.59
C LYS A 486 12.66 11.08 2.88
N PRO A 487 12.77 10.32 3.99
CA PRO A 487 14.04 9.76 4.44
C PRO A 487 14.62 8.70 3.50
N LEU A 488 15.94 8.50 3.58
CA LEU A 488 16.70 7.55 2.76
C LEU A 488 17.62 6.69 3.63
N VAL A 489 17.75 5.41 3.29
CA VAL A 489 18.79 4.52 3.81
C VAL A 489 19.57 3.95 2.63
N ALA A 490 20.81 4.36 2.47
CA ALA A 490 21.64 4.03 1.32
C ALA A 490 22.76 3.05 1.72
N LEU A 491 22.72 1.85 1.14
CA LEU A 491 23.74 0.82 1.31
C LEU A 491 24.77 0.92 0.19
N ARG A 492 25.93 0.28 0.39
CA ARG A 492 26.93 0.04 -0.67
C ARG A 492 26.21 -0.59 -1.87
N THR A 493 26.20 0.02 -3.04
CA THR A 493 27.16 0.98 -3.66
C THR A 493 26.60 2.37 -3.91
N SER A 494 25.52 2.75 -3.22
CA SER A 494 24.70 3.91 -3.56
C SER A 494 25.39 5.28 -3.48
N THR A 495 26.62 5.36 -2.94
CA THR A 495 27.49 6.55 -3.06
C THR A 495 27.76 6.93 -4.52
N HIS A 496 27.57 5.99 -5.46
CA HIS A 496 27.64 6.21 -6.90
C HIS A 496 26.46 5.54 -7.61
N ALA A 497 25.27 5.76 -7.07
CA ALA A 497 24.02 5.17 -7.56
C ALA A 497 23.71 5.48 -9.03
N PHE A 498 24.11 6.64 -9.56
CA PHE A 498 23.72 7.13 -10.89
C PHE A 498 24.93 7.51 -11.73
N ASP A 499 24.88 7.23 -13.04
CA ASP A 499 25.94 7.56 -14.00
C ASP A 499 25.39 8.33 -15.21
N PHE A 500 24.71 9.44 -14.91
CA PHE A 500 24.25 10.40 -15.92
C PHE A 500 25.37 11.35 -16.33
N THR A 501 25.56 11.53 -17.63
CA THR A 501 26.54 12.45 -18.24
C THR A 501 25.89 13.64 -18.96
N GLY A 502 24.56 13.73 -18.94
CA GLY A 502 23.76 14.81 -19.52
C GLY A 502 22.27 14.63 -19.25
N GLY A 503 21.44 15.54 -19.79
CA GLY A 503 19.99 15.51 -19.62
C GLY A 503 19.50 16.16 -18.31
N PRO A 504 18.18 16.14 -18.05
CA PRO A 504 17.58 16.88 -16.93
C PRO A 504 18.06 16.42 -15.54
N TYR A 505 18.60 15.20 -15.44
CA TYR A 505 19.07 14.60 -14.19
C TYR A 505 20.60 14.45 -14.11
N GLU A 506 21.37 15.14 -14.96
CA GLU A 506 22.84 15.08 -14.95
C GLU A 506 23.47 15.36 -13.56
N ARG A 507 22.79 16.18 -12.75
CA ARG A 507 23.22 16.50 -11.37
C ARG A 507 23.29 15.28 -10.45
N TYR A 508 22.54 14.22 -10.75
CA TYR A 508 22.58 12.99 -9.96
C TYR A 508 23.81 12.13 -10.26
N GLY A 509 24.40 12.26 -11.45
CA GLY A 509 25.56 11.48 -11.88
C GLY A 509 26.71 11.61 -10.89
N TRP A 510 27.35 10.50 -10.51
CA TRP A 510 28.39 10.49 -9.46
C TRP A 510 29.64 11.33 -9.79
N ARG A 511 29.86 11.63 -11.08
CA ARG A 511 30.90 12.55 -11.59
C ARG A 511 30.37 13.95 -11.92
N SER A 512 29.14 14.27 -11.51
CA SER A 512 28.54 15.56 -11.81
C SER A 512 29.40 16.70 -11.24
N THR A 513 29.48 17.78 -12.00
CA THR A 513 30.07 19.05 -11.59
C THR A 513 28.99 20.03 -11.11
N THR A 514 27.73 19.85 -11.54
CA THR A 514 26.56 20.63 -11.10
C THR A 514 26.26 20.38 -9.63
N TRP A 515 26.23 19.10 -9.23
CA TRP A 515 26.42 18.69 -7.84
C TRP A 515 27.78 18.01 -7.76
N PRO A 516 28.84 18.66 -7.27
CA PRO A 516 30.17 18.04 -7.18
C PRO A 516 30.11 16.70 -6.44
N GLY A 517 30.38 15.59 -7.15
CA GLY A 517 30.27 14.23 -6.61
C GLY A 517 28.86 13.62 -6.66
N GLY A 518 27.93 14.27 -7.35
CA GLY A 518 26.59 13.79 -7.67
C GLY A 518 25.67 13.64 -6.45
N PHE A 519 24.67 12.77 -6.63
CA PHE A 519 23.73 12.37 -5.58
C PHE A 519 24.44 11.86 -4.32
N GLY A 520 25.49 11.05 -4.48
CA GLY A 520 26.24 10.49 -3.36
C GLY A 520 26.84 11.58 -2.48
N ARG A 521 27.55 12.55 -3.06
CA ARG A 521 28.12 13.64 -2.26
C ARG A 521 27.04 14.59 -1.72
N ALA A 522 26.10 15.00 -2.57
CA ALA A 522 25.10 16.02 -2.21
C ALA A 522 24.17 15.52 -1.10
N ILE A 523 23.59 14.33 -1.27
CA ILE A 523 22.56 13.79 -0.37
C ILE A 523 23.18 12.87 0.68
N LEU A 524 23.95 11.88 0.24
CA LEU A 524 24.48 10.86 1.15
C LEU A 524 25.69 11.37 1.96
N GLY A 525 26.40 12.38 1.45
CA GLY A 525 27.58 12.96 2.10
C GLY A 525 28.90 12.42 1.56
N GLU A 526 28.90 11.37 0.75
CA GLU A 526 30.12 11.00 0.03
C GLU A 526 29.82 10.29 -1.29
N THR A 527 30.67 10.58 -2.29
CA THR A 527 30.67 9.89 -3.58
C THR A 527 31.64 8.70 -3.58
N TRP A 528 31.76 7.99 -4.69
CA TRP A 528 32.82 6.99 -4.82
C TRP A 528 34.21 7.64 -4.79
N VAL A 529 35.07 7.19 -3.89
CA VAL A 529 36.48 7.64 -3.79
C VAL A 529 37.40 6.50 -4.19
N SER A 530 37.55 5.51 -3.31
CA SER A 530 38.37 4.33 -3.52
C SER A 530 38.00 3.22 -2.53
N HIS A 531 38.43 2.00 -2.81
CA HIS A 531 38.54 0.98 -1.78
C HIS A 531 39.64 1.39 -0.82
N TRP A 532 39.39 1.37 0.49
CA TRP A 532 40.40 1.62 1.52
C TRP A 532 41.19 0.34 1.82
N GLY A 533 40.48 -0.77 2.07
CA GLY A 533 41.06 -2.11 2.20
C GLY A 533 41.41 -2.75 0.86
N ALA A 534 42.06 -3.91 0.91
CA ALA A 534 42.27 -4.75 -0.27
C ALA A 534 40.98 -5.52 -0.62
N HIS A 535 40.22 -5.00 -1.57
CA HIS A 535 38.95 -5.57 -1.99
C HIS A 535 39.05 -7.07 -2.34
N GLY A 536 38.11 -7.87 -1.83
CA GLY A 536 38.06 -9.33 -1.97
C GLY A 536 39.10 -10.12 -1.15
N LYS A 537 39.98 -9.44 -0.41
CA LYS A 537 41.02 -10.08 0.42
C LYS A 537 40.97 -9.64 1.89
N GLN A 538 40.49 -8.43 2.16
CA GLN A 538 40.37 -7.85 3.49
C GLN A 538 38.92 -7.46 3.75
N ALA A 539 38.39 -7.89 4.88
CA ALA A 539 37.04 -7.61 5.33
C ALA A 539 36.96 -6.36 6.23
N THR A 540 35.74 -5.91 6.49
CA THR A 540 35.41 -4.83 7.42
C THR A 540 34.94 -5.39 8.76
N ARG A 541 35.51 -4.88 9.86
CA ARG A 541 34.86 -4.91 11.18
C ARG A 541 34.36 -3.51 11.51
N GLY A 542 33.05 -3.30 11.42
CA GLY A 542 32.39 -2.06 11.81
C GLY A 542 32.35 -1.93 13.33
N ILE A 543 32.81 -0.80 13.84
CA ILE A 543 32.85 -0.47 15.27
C ILE A 543 31.92 0.72 15.51
N PRO A 544 30.80 0.54 16.23
CA PRO A 544 29.93 1.65 16.62
C PRO A 544 30.70 2.73 17.38
N VAL A 545 30.40 3.99 17.07
CA VAL A 545 30.98 5.16 17.72
C VAL A 545 29.89 6.14 18.12
N GLY A 546 30.00 6.67 19.34
CA GLY A 546 29.04 7.64 19.89
C GLY A 546 27.72 7.03 20.36
N ASN A 547 26.73 7.90 20.55
CA ASN A 547 25.38 7.54 21.01
C ASN A 547 24.31 8.04 20.02
N HIS A 548 23.48 7.13 19.54
CA HIS A 548 22.36 7.40 18.63
C HIS A 548 21.34 6.23 18.72
N PRO A 549 20.02 6.47 18.69
CA PRO A 549 19.03 5.38 18.80
C PRO A 549 19.17 4.27 17.76
N VAL A 550 19.64 4.61 16.55
CA VAL A 550 19.97 3.63 15.50
C VAL A 550 20.96 2.55 15.98
N LEU A 551 21.80 2.84 16.98
CA LEU A 551 22.78 1.91 17.56
C LEU A 551 22.20 1.05 18.70
N ASN A 552 20.91 1.13 19.03
CA ASN A 552 20.28 0.31 20.07
C ASN A 552 20.49 -1.19 19.80
N GLY A 553 21.16 -1.89 20.72
CA GLY A 553 21.48 -3.32 20.59
C GLY A 553 22.50 -3.64 19.48
N VAL A 554 23.20 -2.64 18.93
CA VAL A 554 24.20 -2.81 17.87
C VAL A 554 25.60 -2.87 18.48
N GLY A 555 26.25 -4.02 18.34
CA GLY A 555 27.65 -4.25 18.71
C GLY A 555 28.58 -4.04 17.52
N ALA A 556 29.81 -4.55 17.60
CA ALA A 556 30.69 -4.61 16.42
C ALA A 556 30.10 -5.57 15.38
N MET A 557 30.19 -5.21 14.10
CA MET A 557 29.61 -5.98 12.99
C MET A 557 30.70 -6.42 12.02
N PHE A 558 30.59 -7.64 11.52
CA PHE A 558 31.46 -8.14 10.47
C PHE A 558 30.79 -8.03 9.10
N GLY A 559 31.54 -7.57 8.10
CA GLY A 559 31.14 -7.64 6.70
C GLY A 559 32.32 -8.10 5.86
N PRO A 560 32.20 -9.16 5.05
CA PRO A 560 33.25 -9.56 4.11
C PRO A 560 33.51 -8.48 3.04
N SER A 561 32.60 -7.52 2.81
CA SER A 561 32.93 -6.36 2.00
C SER A 561 34.03 -5.50 2.67
N ASP A 562 34.99 -5.04 1.88
CA ASP A 562 36.14 -4.27 2.36
C ASP A 562 35.74 -2.85 2.81
N VAL A 563 36.65 -2.06 3.40
CA VAL A 563 36.32 -0.68 3.83
C VAL A 563 36.44 0.27 2.63
N TYR A 564 35.51 1.22 2.47
CA TYR A 564 35.66 2.32 1.51
C TYR A 564 36.44 3.48 2.12
N GLU A 565 37.19 4.19 1.28
CA GLU A 565 37.68 5.51 1.64
C GLU A 565 36.51 6.48 1.59
N ALA A 566 36.21 7.15 2.71
CA ALA A 566 35.08 8.06 2.80
C ALA A 566 35.42 9.26 3.70
N HIS A 567 35.05 10.46 3.23
CA HIS A 567 35.28 11.73 3.91
C HIS A 567 33.95 12.50 4.02
N PRO A 568 32.96 11.97 4.76
CA PRO A 568 31.67 12.63 4.91
C PRO A 568 31.86 14.06 5.46
N PRO A 569 31.03 15.03 5.05
CA PRO A 569 31.15 16.43 5.43
C PRO A 569 30.90 16.65 6.93
N ALA A 570 31.23 17.84 7.42
CA ALA A 570 31.19 18.17 8.85
C ALA A 570 29.79 18.10 9.48
N ASP A 571 28.73 18.24 8.68
CA ASP A 571 27.34 18.07 9.10
C ASP A 571 26.92 16.59 9.23
N ALA A 572 27.77 15.65 8.82
CA ALA A 572 27.53 14.23 9.01
C ALA A 572 27.89 13.77 10.41
N LYS A 573 26.96 13.03 11.04
CA LYS A 573 27.22 12.32 12.28
C LYS A 573 27.64 10.88 11.97
N VAL A 574 28.92 10.59 12.16
CA VAL A 574 29.48 9.23 12.02
C VAL A 574 28.97 8.36 13.17
N LEU A 575 28.41 7.20 12.82
CA LEU A 575 27.86 6.22 13.77
C LEU A 575 28.69 4.94 13.86
N VAL A 576 29.39 4.57 12.78
CA VAL A 576 30.26 3.37 12.76
C VAL A 576 31.53 3.67 11.98
N ARG A 577 32.68 3.24 12.50
CA ARG A 577 33.97 3.27 11.81
C ARG A 577 34.41 1.86 11.40
N GLY A 578 34.97 1.73 10.21
CA GLY A 578 35.42 0.45 9.65
C GLY A 578 36.87 0.17 9.97
N GLN A 579 37.11 -0.87 10.75
CA GLN A 579 38.42 -1.47 10.91
C GLN A 579 38.68 -2.42 9.74
N VAL A 580 39.78 -2.21 9.01
CA VAL A 580 40.29 -3.13 7.99
C VAL A 580 40.92 -4.34 8.70
N LEU A 581 40.53 -5.54 8.31
CA LEU A 581 41.11 -6.80 8.80
C LEU A 581 42.18 -7.33 7.83
N GLU A 582 43.11 -8.17 8.29
CA GLU A 582 44.12 -8.80 7.41
C GLU A 582 43.53 -9.90 6.51
N GLY A 583 42.32 -10.37 6.79
CA GLY A 583 41.68 -11.45 6.04
C GLY A 583 40.16 -11.33 5.99
N MET A 584 39.53 -12.37 5.45
CA MET A 584 38.08 -12.45 5.19
C MET A 584 37.30 -13.17 6.29
N SER A 585 37.87 -13.34 7.49
CA SER A 585 37.22 -14.00 8.63
C SER A 585 36.84 -12.97 9.71
N PRO A 586 35.71 -13.15 10.42
CA PRO A 586 35.37 -12.34 11.59
C PRO A 586 36.46 -12.29 12.66
N THR A 587 37.26 -13.36 12.76
CA THR A 587 38.35 -13.51 13.73
C THR A 587 39.71 -13.04 13.21
N SER A 588 39.79 -12.59 11.95
CA SER A 588 41.04 -12.06 11.40
C SER A 588 41.56 -10.88 12.24
N PRO A 589 42.88 -10.77 12.43
CA PRO A 589 43.47 -9.64 13.14
C PRO A 589 43.27 -8.33 12.36
N SER A 590 43.35 -7.21 13.06
CA SER A 590 43.31 -5.88 12.46
C SER A 590 44.52 -5.67 11.55
N SER A 591 44.31 -5.07 10.38
CA SER A 591 45.38 -4.81 9.43
C SER A 591 46.36 -3.76 9.92
N THR A 592 47.65 -4.02 9.69
CA THR A 592 48.76 -3.11 9.97
C THR A 592 49.22 -2.32 8.75
N ALA A 593 48.54 -2.50 7.61
CA ALA A 593 48.86 -1.85 6.37
C ALA A 593 48.82 -0.31 6.48
N ARG A 594 49.55 0.34 5.58
CA ARG A 594 49.57 1.79 5.42
C ARG A 594 49.11 2.15 4.00
N LYS A 595 48.44 3.28 3.87
CA LYS A 595 47.89 3.75 2.60
C LYS A 595 47.81 5.26 2.55
N THR A 596 48.08 5.82 1.38
CA THR A 596 47.86 7.24 1.08
C THR A 596 46.40 7.46 0.65
N PRO A 597 45.60 8.22 1.42
CA PRO A 597 44.24 8.57 1.02
C PRO A 597 44.25 9.55 -0.16
N SER A 598 43.14 9.63 -0.88
CA SER A 598 42.88 10.64 -1.91
C SER A 598 43.02 12.08 -1.39
N ARG A 599 42.77 12.29 -0.09
CA ARG A 599 42.87 13.57 0.62
C ARG A 599 43.79 13.42 1.83
N GLY A 600 45.09 13.60 1.64
CA GLY A 600 46.04 13.67 2.76
C GLY A 600 47.36 12.96 2.49
N THR A 601 48.07 12.65 3.56
CA THR A 601 49.36 11.94 3.55
C THR A 601 49.18 10.49 3.97
N GLU A 602 50.16 9.65 3.68
CA GLU A 602 50.14 8.23 4.08
C GLU A 602 49.85 8.05 5.58
N GLN A 603 48.90 7.17 5.88
CA GLN A 603 48.50 6.82 7.24
C GLN A 603 48.30 5.31 7.40
N ALA A 604 48.25 4.83 8.63
CA ALA A 604 47.84 3.46 8.90
C ALA A 604 46.35 3.30 8.57
N VAL A 605 45.96 2.18 7.97
CA VAL A 605 44.56 1.97 7.52
C VAL A 605 43.55 1.97 8.65
N ASN A 606 44.00 1.71 9.88
CA ASN A 606 43.16 1.66 11.08
C ASN A 606 43.43 2.80 12.07
N ASN A 607 44.25 3.80 11.73
CA ASN A 607 44.53 4.93 12.60
C ASN A 607 44.71 6.24 11.81
N PRO A 608 43.63 7.05 11.65
CA PRO A 608 42.24 6.76 12.03
C PRO A 608 41.56 5.75 11.09
N MET A 609 40.53 5.06 11.61
CA MET A 609 39.61 4.23 10.81
C MET A 609 38.65 5.09 9.97
N MET A 610 38.32 4.64 8.76
CA MET A 610 37.35 5.31 7.90
C MET A 610 35.92 5.20 8.44
N PRO A 611 35.05 6.21 8.26
CA PRO A 611 33.62 6.07 8.49
C PRO A 611 33.01 5.03 7.57
N VAL A 612 32.14 4.16 8.10
CA VAL A 612 31.38 3.20 7.29
C VAL A 612 29.87 3.33 7.46
N VAL A 613 29.40 3.97 8.54
CA VAL A 613 28.00 4.40 8.69
C VAL A 613 27.94 5.81 9.22
N TRP A 614 27.14 6.65 8.59
CA TRP A 614 26.86 8.02 9.07
C TRP A 614 25.44 8.46 8.70
N VAL A 615 24.95 9.46 9.41
CA VAL A 615 23.64 10.08 9.16
C VAL A 615 23.80 11.57 8.89
N ARG A 616 22.89 12.13 8.09
CA ARG A 616 22.81 13.56 7.74
C ARG A 616 21.36 14.00 7.64
N GLU A 617 21.14 15.29 7.87
CA GLU A 617 19.91 15.99 7.44
C GLU A 617 20.29 16.97 6.33
N VAL A 618 19.70 16.81 5.15
CA VAL A 618 20.05 17.62 3.98
C VAL A 618 18.84 18.43 3.52
N GLU A 619 18.96 19.75 3.51
CA GLU A 619 17.92 20.64 3.01
C GLU A 619 17.72 20.47 1.49
N GLN A 620 16.48 20.25 1.06
CA GLN A 620 16.11 20.04 -0.36
C GLN A 620 15.45 21.28 -0.99
N GLY A 621 15.48 22.42 -0.30
CA GLY A 621 14.74 23.64 -0.63
C GLY A 621 13.37 23.69 0.04
N LEU A 622 12.76 24.89 0.09
CA LEU A 622 11.47 25.16 0.76
C LEU A 622 11.44 24.79 2.26
N GLY A 623 12.60 24.71 2.92
CA GLY A 623 12.72 24.32 4.33
C GLY A 623 12.51 22.83 4.61
N LEU A 624 12.33 21.98 3.58
CA LEU A 624 12.23 20.53 3.74
C LEU A 624 13.62 19.92 3.92
N ARG A 625 13.74 18.98 4.87
CA ARG A 625 14.99 18.27 5.16
C ARG A 625 14.82 16.77 4.93
N THR A 626 15.72 16.19 4.15
CA THR A 626 15.83 14.74 3.98
C THR A 626 16.78 14.20 5.03
N TRP A 627 16.31 13.29 5.89
CA TRP A 627 17.18 12.48 6.71
C TRP A 627 17.76 11.33 5.89
N ALA A 628 19.08 11.21 5.84
CA ALA A 628 19.78 10.16 5.09
C ALA A 628 20.75 9.40 5.99
N LEU A 629 20.61 8.07 6.04
CA LEU A 629 21.65 7.18 6.54
C LEU A 629 22.43 6.61 5.36
N THR A 630 23.75 6.67 5.45
CA THR A 630 24.65 6.03 4.49
C THR A 630 25.44 4.94 5.18
N CYS A 631 25.46 3.76 4.58
CA CYS A 631 26.22 2.60 5.01
C CYS A 631 27.07 2.12 3.84
N THR A 632 28.39 2.14 3.97
CA THR A 632 29.31 1.60 2.95
C THR A 632 29.55 0.10 3.13
N MET A 633 28.77 -0.56 3.97
CA MET A 633 28.56 -2.01 4.01
C MET A 633 27.19 -2.31 3.39
N GLY A 634 26.82 -3.58 3.29
CA GLY A 634 25.48 -4.00 2.86
C GLY A 634 25.48 -5.01 1.72
N ALA A 635 26.63 -5.61 1.39
CA ALA A 635 26.62 -6.80 0.55
C ALA A 635 25.68 -7.85 1.15
N ALA A 636 25.04 -8.68 0.33
CA ALA A 636 24.14 -9.71 0.84
C ALA A 636 24.84 -10.60 1.90
N GLN A 637 26.13 -10.88 1.74
CA GLN A 637 26.91 -11.61 2.75
C GLN A 637 27.19 -10.81 4.03
N ASP A 638 27.28 -9.48 3.97
CA ASP A 638 27.39 -8.63 5.18
C ASP A 638 26.13 -8.76 6.03
N LEU A 639 24.98 -8.95 5.40
CA LEU A 639 23.70 -9.19 6.07
C LEU A 639 23.61 -10.56 6.73
N LEU A 640 24.68 -11.37 6.79
CA LEU A 640 24.77 -12.52 7.69
C LEU A 640 25.01 -12.11 9.14
N ASP A 641 25.61 -10.93 9.37
CA ASP A 641 25.80 -10.36 10.70
C ASP A 641 24.50 -9.75 11.24
N ASP A 642 24.11 -10.14 12.47
CA ASP A 642 22.86 -9.70 13.07
C ASP A 642 22.92 -8.24 13.54
N HIS A 643 24.08 -7.73 13.95
CA HIS A 643 24.26 -6.33 14.35
C HIS A 643 24.11 -5.39 13.16
N LEU A 644 24.63 -5.76 11.97
CA LEU A 644 24.38 -4.97 10.76
C LEU A 644 22.89 -4.96 10.40
N ARG A 645 22.21 -6.13 10.42
CA ARG A 645 20.76 -6.16 10.20
C ARG A 645 20.04 -5.27 11.21
N ARG A 646 20.38 -5.34 12.50
CA ARG A 646 19.74 -4.55 13.56
C ARG A 646 19.93 -3.06 13.36
N LEU A 647 21.11 -2.62 12.97
CA LEU A 647 21.36 -1.23 12.60
C LEU A 647 20.42 -0.77 11.49
N LEU A 648 20.24 -1.58 10.44
CA LEU A 648 19.37 -1.24 9.31
C LEU A 648 17.89 -1.26 9.69
N ILE A 649 17.43 -2.22 10.50
CA ILE A 649 16.06 -2.23 11.04
C ILE A 649 15.81 -1.00 11.91
N ASN A 650 16.72 -0.70 12.84
CA ASN A 650 16.62 0.48 13.71
C ASN A 650 16.59 1.79 12.91
N SER A 651 17.30 1.86 11.78
CA SER A 651 17.27 3.02 10.89
C SER A 651 15.89 3.26 10.29
N ALA A 652 15.12 2.20 9.99
CA ALA A 652 13.76 2.35 9.51
C ALA A 652 12.82 2.92 10.57
N TYR A 653 12.93 2.44 11.82
CA TYR A 653 12.18 3.00 12.95
C TYR A 653 12.50 4.48 13.16
N TYR A 654 13.79 4.82 13.26
CA TYR A 654 14.23 6.18 13.49
C TYR A 654 13.77 7.13 12.36
N ALA A 655 13.96 6.73 11.11
CA ALA A 655 13.58 7.52 9.94
C ALA A 655 12.08 7.82 9.88
N LEU A 656 11.25 6.90 10.36
CA LEU A 656 9.80 7.00 10.33
C LEU A 656 9.20 7.59 11.61
N GLY A 657 10.04 8.10 12.52
CA GLY A 657 9.62 8.70 13.78
C GLY A 657 9.02 7.69 14.77
N LEU A 658 9.33 6.40 14.61
CA LEU A 658 8.92 5.35 15.53
C LEU A 658 9.96 5.20 16.64
N GLU A 659 9.52 4.76 17.83
CA GLU A 659 10.43 4.45 18.92
C GLU A 659 11.36 3.28 18.52
N VAL A 660 12.67 3.53 18.52
CA VAL A 660 13.64 2.50 18.14
C VAL A 660 13.74 1.45 19.24
N PRO A 661 13.43 0.17 18.98
CA PRO A 661 13.48 -0.88 20.00
C PRO A 661 14.86 -0.96 20.63
N ALA A 662 14.92 -1.26 21.94
CA ALA A 662 16.18 -1.51 22.63
C ALA A 662 16.98 -2.65 21.97
N HIS A 663 16.26 -3.63 21.39
CA HIS A 663 16.84 -4.75 20.67
C HIS A 663 15.86 -5.31 19.63
N ALA A 664 15.87 -4.78 18.41
CA ALA A 664 14.96 -5.23 17.36
C ALA A 664 15.21 -6.70 16.95
N ASP A 665 14.13 -7.45 16.70
CA ASP A 665 14.20 -8.81 16.14
C ASP A 665 14.67 -8.75 14.69
N VAL A 666 15.83 -9.36 14.42
CA VAL A 666 16.51 -9.39 13.12
C VAL A 666 16.78 -10.82 12.66
N SER A 667 16.08 -11.77 13.26
CA SER A 667 16.12 -13.17 12.81
C SER A 667 15.60 -13.28 11.39
N PHE A 668 16.24 -14.13 10.60
CA PHE A 668 15.87 -14.33 9.21
C PHE A 668 14.42 -14.82 9.08
N VAL A 669 13.82 -14.47 7.95
CA VAL A 669 12.49 -14.90 7.57
C VAL A 669 12.63 -15.72 6.30
N GLY A 670 12.40 -17.04 6.42
CA GLY A 670 12.77 -17.99 5.37
C GLY A 670 14.27 -18.28 5.32
N GLU A 671 14.68 -19.10 4.35
CA GLU A 671 16.08 -19.42 4.12
C GLU A 671 16.84 -18.20 3.58
N TYR A 672 18.05 -18.00 4.08
CA TYR A 672 18.96 -16.97 3.61
C TYR A 672 20.37 -17.51 3.47
N ALA A 673 20.76 -17.76 2.22
CA ALA A 673 22.09 -18.23 1.83
C ALA A 673 22.56 -17.39 0.63
N PRO A 674 23.07 -16.16 0.88
CA PRO A 674 23.46 -15.25 -0.17
C PRO A 674 24.66 -15.78 -0.96
N SER A 675 24.67 -15.54 -2.27
CA SER A 675 25.84 -15.85 -3.09
C SER A 675 27.03 -14.93 -2.78
N PRO A 676 28.27 -15.35 -3.06
CA PRO A 676 29.43 -14.47 -2.97
C PRO A 676 29.28 -13.20 -3.82
N PHE A 677 29.67 -12.05 -3.28
CA PHE A 677 29.72 -10.82 -4.06
C PHE A 677 30.83 -10.89 -5.13
N GLY A 678 30.61 -10.19 -6.24
CA GLY A 678 31.50 -10.12 -7.40
C GLY A 678 30.72 -9.81 -8.68
N PHE A 679 31.39 -9.54 -9.79
CA PHE A 679 30.71 -9.26 -11.06
C PHE A 679 30.24 -10.54 -11.76
N GLY A 680 29.12 -10.47 -12.48
CA GLY A 680 28.60 -11.55 -13.34
C GLY A 680 28.13 -12.84 -12.62
N GLY A 681 28.20 -12.88 -11.29
CA GLY A 681 27.87 -14.05 -10.47
C GLY A 681 26.43 -14.09 -9.91
N PHE A 682 25.55 -13.20 -10.36
CA PHE A 682 24.14 -13.19 -9.93
C PHE A 682 23.38 -14.40 -10.50
N LYS A 683 22.29 -14.79 -9.83
CA LYS A 683 21.46 -15.93 -10.24
C LYS A 683 20.63 -15.56 -11.47
N LYS A 684 20.93 -16.16 -12.62
CA LYS A 684 20.21 -15.92 -13.88
C LYS A 684 18.81 -16.55 -13.88
N GLY A 685 17.89 -15.94 -14.62
CA GLY A 685 16.52 -16.45 -14.82
C GLY A 685 15.61 -16.32 -13.60
N VAL A 686 16.07 -15.69 -12.52
CA VAL A 686 15.25 -15.40 -11.34
C VAL A 686 14.29 -14.27 -11.66
N ARG A 687 13.02 -14.43 -11.31
CA ARG A 687 11.97 -13.41 -11.39
C ARG A 687 11.60 -12.92 -9.99
N PRO A 688 11.05 -11.71 -9.84
CA PRO A 688 10.56 -11.21 -8.55
C PRO A 688 9.62 -12.19 -7.83
N SER A 689 8.72 -12.85 -8.57
CA SER A 689 7.82 -13.89 -8.05
C SER A 689 8.54 -15.12 -7.45
N ASN A 690 9.77 -15.44 -7.87
CA ASN A 690 10.56 -16.51 -7.26
C ASN A 690 11.04 -16.15 -5.84
N LEU A 691 11.04 -14.85 -5.51
CA LEU A 691 11.45 -14.34 -4.20
C LEU A 691 10.26 -14.04 -3.28
N ALA A 692 9.03 -14.43 -3.66
CA ALA A 692 7.85 -14.34 -2.80
C ALA A 692 8.01 -15.15 -1.50
N TRP A 693 7.04 -15.05 -0.59
CA TRP A 693 7.07 -15.77 0.70
C TRP A 693 7.38 -17.26 0.51
N PRO A 694 8.18 -17.88 1.40
CA PRO A 694 8.25 -19.33 1.49
C PRO A 694 6.84 -19.90 1.65
N LYS A 695 6.53 -21.00 0.95
CA LYS A 695 5.17 -21.62 0.98
C LYS A 695 4.66 -21.89 2.41
N SER A 696 5.56 -22.18 3.35
CA SER A 696 5.23 -22.37 4.77
C SER A 696 4.73 -21.10 5.48
N LEU A 697 5.13 -19.91 5.03
CA LEU A 697 4.67 -18.62 5.55
C LEU A 697 3.47 -18.09 4.77
N ALA A 698 3.30 -18.49 3.50
CA ALA A 698 2.07 -18.25 2.75
C ALA A 698 0.84 -18.93 3.38
N ILE A 699 1.05 -20.00 4.17
CA ILE A 699 0.02 -20.72 4.94
C ILE A 699 -0.40 -19.96 6.21
N LEU A 700 0.34 -18.93 6.66
CA LEU A 700 0.01 -18.10 7.83
C LEU A 700 -0.73 -16.79 7.46
N GLY A 701 -1.46 -16.76 6.33
CA GLY A 701 -2.27 -15.60 5.94
C GLY A 701 -1.47 -14.40 5.39
N MET A 702 -0.20 -14.58 5.03
CA MET A 702 0.62 -13.54 4.40
C MET A 702 0.59 -13.68 2.88
N SER A 703 -0.36 -12.99 2.23
CA SER A 703 -0.48 -13.00 0.78
C SER A 703 0.57 -12.07 0.13
N PRO A 704 1.39 -12.54 -0.83
CA PRO A 704 2.11 -11.64 -1.72
C PRO A 704 1.13 -11.16 -2.79
N TYR A 705 0.85 -9.86 -2.84
CA TYR A 705 0.20 -9.25 -4.01
C TYR A 705 1.28 -8.79 -4.99
N ILE A 706 1.34 -9.42 -6.16
CA ILE A 706 2.04 -8.84 -7.30
C ILE A 706 1.18 -7.67 -7.78
N VAL A 707 1.63 -6.45 -7.52
CA VAL A 707 1.00 -5.24 -8.07
C VAL A 707 1.75 -4.90 -9.35
N GLY A 708 1.08 -5.10 -10.48
CA GLY A 708 1.46 -4.47 -11.74
C GLY A 708 0.55 -3.27 -12.00
N PRO A 709 0.95 -2.33 -12.86
CA PRO A 709 0.07 -1.24 -13.31
C PRO A 709 -1.21 -1.77 -13.95
#